data_AF-A0A8J7DEP0-F1
#
_entry.id   AF-A0A8J7DEP0-F1
#
_cell.length_a   1.000
_cell.length_b   1.000
_cell.length_c   1.000
_cell.angle_alpha   90.00
_cell.angle_beta   90.00
_cell.angle_gamma   90.00
#
_symmetry.space_group_name_H-M   'P 1'
#
loop_
_entity.id
_entity.type
_entity.pdbx_description
1 polymer ?
#
loop_
_entity_poly.entity_id
_entity_poly.type
_entity_poly.pdbx_seq_one_letter_code
_entity_poly.pdbx_strand_id
1 'polypeptide(L)'
;MNNSIFNQTVSPVTIAIIGGGFSGSLVAANLLRNATRPLTIKLIERNSEVGRGVAYGTPVDCHLLNVPAGKMSAFADEPNHFLNWLHSNGHEQVTASTFVPRRVYGDYVQATLKAAQDNASANVQLERIVDEAIAIETKSSSTIIYLSSGQCLDVQKAVLALGNFPAILPKPIASLNKQYVKDAWSSSAIANLNPEDAILLVGTGLTMADTVVALRQEGFQGKIHAVSRHGLMPCRHKSTMPYPAFIDVETAPKTARGLLHIVRQELRSALSQGQDWRGVIDAIRPVIQQLWQTLSLLEQKRFLRHVKAYWEVHRHRIAEEIAQVLDTAMESGQLIHYAGRIQSCQQLENGVDVKISQRGTHKDILLQVNRIINCTGANCDYRRLQHPLVASLQEQRLIHFNTLSMGIDTAPNGALIDADGKASQMLYTLGTPRKGNLWETTAVPEIRVQAASLAQELLKYLNYHATAVEGNLSFTLRKPVMLFRQLFDKETSTYTYLIADPETKTAILVDSVLEQVERDLKVLRQLDLTLRYCLETHIHADHITGIDRLRSLTGCLGVVPENSAAIFADQYIGDGNILQLGSVQIRAIATPGHTNSHLAYLVNDTHLLTGDALFIRGCGRTDFQNGDAGALYDAVTQKLFTLPEDTLVYPGHDYQGQTVSTIGEEKRWNPRFAGHSRNQFIEQMNNLNLPQPKKILEAVPANQQCGRVLLALDYQI
;
A
#
# COMPACT_ATOMS: atom_id res chain seq x y z
N MET A 1 38.69 -30.63 -26.19
CA MET A 1 37.97 -31.19 -25.02
C MET A 1 36.95 -30.16 -24.58
N ASN A 2 35.73 -30.61 -24.29
CA ASN A 2 34.48 -29.85 -24.32
C ASN A 2 34.43 -28.61 -23.41
N ASN A 3 34.15 -27.45 -24.01
CA ASN A 3 33.50 -26.32 -23.34
C ASN A 3 32.01 -26.64 -23.20
N SER A 4 31.60 -27.07 -22.02
CA SER A 4 30.20 -27.17 -21.60
C SER A 4 30.02 -26.27 -20.38
N ILE A 5 29.86 -24.97 -20.63
CA ILE A 5 29.38 -24.02 -19.62
C ILE A 5 27.94 -24.45 -19.29
N PHE A 6 27.72 -24.91 -18.07
CA PHE A 6 26.39 -25.20 -17.54
C PHE A 6 25.55 -23.91 -17.54
N ASN A 7 24.73 -23.72 -18.57
CA ASN A 7 23.53 -22.89 -18.49
C ASN A 7 22.55 -23.62 -17.56
N GLN A 8 22.64 -23.40 -16.24
CA GLN A 8 21.54 -23.73 -15.34
C GLN A 8 20.44 -22.69 -15.56
N THR A 9 19.53 -22.99 -16.49
CA THR A 9 18.24 -22.30 -16.61
C THR A 9 17.45 -22.56 -15.34
N VAL A 10 17.44 -21.60 -14.41
CA VAL A 10 16.52 -21.62 -13.26
C VAL A 10 15.10 -21.58 -13.84
N SER A 11 14.34 -22.65 -13.66
CA SER A 11 12.93 -22.69 -14.09
C SER A 11 12.17 -21.53 -13.45
N PRO A 12 11.37 -20.78 -14.23
CA PRO A 12 10.65 -19.63 -13.69
C PRO A 12 9.68 -20.09 -12.61
N VAL A 13 9.62 -19.35 -11.51
CA VAL A 13 8.56 -19.52 -10.52
C VAL A 13 7.24 -19.16 -11.18
N THR A 14 6.19 -19.93 -10.91
CA THR A 14 4.86 -19.70 -11.45
C THR A 14 3.92 -19.19 -10.36
N ILE A 15 3.32 -18.03 -10.61
CA ILE A 15 2.29 -17.43 -9.75
C ILE A 15 0.98 -17.39 -10.54
N ALA A 16 -0.07 -17.98 -9.98
CA ALA A 16 -1.42 -17.86 -10.52
C ALA A 16 -2.16 -16.67 -9.90
N ILE A 17 -2.99 -16.02 -10.71
CA ILE A 17 -3.93 -14.99 -10.29
C ILE A 17 -5.31 -15.42 -10.79
N ILE A 18 -6.23 -15.69 -9.88
CA ILE A 18 -7.59 -16.14 -10.17
C ILE A 18 -8.52 -14.92 -10.13
N GLY A 19 -9.01 -14.52 -11.29
CA GLY A 19 -9.82 -13.32 -11.51
C GLY A 19 -9.00 -12.24 -12.23
N GLY A 20 -9.37 -11.97 -13.48
CA GLY A 20 -8.82 -10.95 -14.35
C GLY A 20 -9.50 -9.60 -14.25
N GLY A 21 -10.33 -9.34 -13.23
CA GLY A 21 -10.87 -7.99 -12.98
C GLY A 21 -9.78 -6.97 -12.57
N PHE A 22 -10.22 -5.80 -12.09
CA PHE A 22 -9.32 -4.73 -11.63
C PHE A 22 -8.22 -5.22 -10.68
N SER A 23 -8.60 -5.92 -9.60
CA SER A 23 -7.67 -6.38 -8.57
C SER A 23 -6.57 -7.30 -9.13
N GLY A 24 -6.95 -8.34 -9.88
CA GLY A 24 -5.98 -9.29 -10.43
C GLY A 24 -5.11 -8.68 -11.51
N SER A 25 -5.69 -7.82 -12.35
CA SER A 25 -4.94 -7.09 -13.38
C SER A 25 -3.88 -6.17 -12.78
N LEU A 26 -4.16 -5.49 -11.67
CA LEU A 26 -3.15 -4.67 -11.00
C LEU A 26 -2.08 -5.49 -10.28
N VAL A 27 -2.41 -6.66 -9.72
CA VAL A 27 -1.37 -7.56 -9.19
C VAL A 27 -0.46 -8.01 -10.32
N ALA A 28 -1.02 -8.46 -11.45
CA ALA A 28 -0.25 -8.84 -12.63
C ALA A 28 0.63 -7.69 -13.14
N ALA A 29 0.08 -6.48 -13.29
CA ALA A 29 0.82 -5.31 -13.75
C ALA A 29 1.97 -4.93 -12.80
N ASN A 30 1.76 -4.99 -11.49
CA ASN A 30 2.84 -4.73 -10.52
C ASN A 30 3.90 -5.84 -10.51
N LEU A 31 3.53 -7.11 -10.69
CA LEU A 31 4.50 -8.20 -10.84
C LEU A 31 5.35 -8.00 -12.10
N LEU A 32 4.73 -7.64 -13.23
CA LEU A 32 5.43 -7.36 -14.50
C LEU A 32 6.40 -6.19 -14.38
N ARG A 33 5.98 -5.09 -13.73
CA ARG A 33 6.83 -3.89 -13.52
C ARG A 33 8.04 -4.16 -12.62
N ASN A 34 7.90 -5.03 -11.62
CA ASN A 34 8.86 -5.10 -10.50
C ASN A 34 9.63 -6.43 -10.42
N ALA A 35 9.30 -7.44 -11.22
CA ALA A 35 10.01 -8.71 -11.20
C ALA A 35 11.43 -8.56 -11.78
N THR A 36 12.43 -8.93 -10.98
CA THR A 36 13.86 -8.92 -11.35
C THR A 36 14.43 -10.31 -11.63
N ARG A 37 13.61 -11.36 -11.43
CA ARG A 37 13.97 -12.77 -11.63
C ARG A 37 12.97 -13.45 -12.58
N PRO A 38 13.33 -14.59 -13.19
CA PRO A 38 12.42 -15.33 -14.07
C PRO A 38 11.10 -15.66 -13.37
N LEU A 39 9.98 -15.26 -13.99
CA LEU A 39 8.64 -15.37 -13.40
C LEU A 39 7.62 -15.65 -14.50
N THR A 40 6.78 -16.66 -14.28
CA THR A 40 5.60 -16.92 -15.08
C THR A 40 4.35 -16.54 -14.29
N ILE A 41 3.55 -15.64 -14.83
CA ILE A 41 2.29 -15.18 -14.25
C ILE A 41 1.16 -15.83 -15.06
N LYS A 42 0.36 -16.68 -14.42
CA LYS A 42 -0.84 -17.27 -15.01
C LYS A 42 -2.08 -16.51 -14.54
N LEU A 43 -2.66 -15.69 -15.41
CA LEU A 43 -3.87 -14.94 -15.13
C LEU A 43 -5.09 -15.69 -15.65
N ILE A 44 -5.90 -16.23 -14.73
CA ILE A 44 -7.07 -17.07 -15.01
C ILE A 44 -8.32 -16.20 -14.91
N GLU A 45 -9.07 -16.06 -15.99
CA GLU A 45 -10.30 -15.27 -16.06
C GLU A 45 -11.36 -16.01 -16.87
N ARG A 46 -12.58 -16.09 -16.33
CA ARG A 46 -13.69 -16.82 -16.96
C ARG A 46 -14.17 -16.14 -18.24
N ASN A 47 -13.98 -14.82 -18.34
CA ASN A 47 -14.33 -14.03 -19.50
C ASN A 47 -13.10 -13.86 -20.43
N SER A 48 -13.34 -13.64 -21.72
CA SER A 48 -12.27 -13.33 -22.67
C SER A 48 -11.62 -11.97 -22.41
N GLU A 49 -12.35 -11.03 -21.80
CA GLU A 49 -11.87 -9.68 -21.50
C GLU A 49 -11.33 -9.55 -20.06
N VAL A 50 -10.02 -9.33 -19.97
CA VAL A 50 -9.32 -8.98 -18.71
C VAL A 50 -9.42 -7.48 -18.45
N GLY A 51 -9.25 -7.04 -17.21
CA GLY A 51 -9.12 -5.65 -16.77
C GLY A 51 -10.42 -5.03 -16.25
N ARG A 52 -11.55 -5.34 -16.87
CA ARG A 52 -12.81 -4.65 -16.61
C ARG A 52 -13.52 -5.12 -15.34
N GLY A 53 -13.58 -6.44 -15.13
CA GLY A 53 -14.37 -7.03 -14.06
C GLY A 53 -15.83 -6.55 -14.07
N VAL A 54 -16.54 -6.73 -12.95
CA VAL A 54 -17.97 -6.37 -12.84
C VAL A 54 -18.19 -4.85 -12.92
N ALA A 55 -17.35 -4.05 -12.27
CA ALA A 55 -17.57 -2.62 -12.11
C ALA A 55 -17.30 -1.80 -13.40
N TYR A 56 -16.35 -2.24 -14.23
CA TYR A 56 -15.92 -1.50 -15.42
C TYR A 56 -16.28 -2.21 -16.73
N GLY A 57 -16.98 -3.34 -16.65
CA GLY A 57 -17.50 -4.10 -17.79
C GLY A 57 -18.91 -3.70 -18.23
N THR A 58 -19.48 -2.63 -17.66
CA THR A 58 -20.82 -2.15 -18.05
C THR A 58 -20.83 -1.66 -19.50
N PRO A 59 -21.86 -2.02 -20.30
CA PRO A 59 -22.04 -1.49 -21.66
C PRO A 59 -22.68 -0.09 -21.67
N VAL A 60 -23.11 0.42 -20.52
CA VAL A 60 -23.86 1.68 -20.42
C VAL A 60 -22.89 2.85 -20.27
N ASP A 61 -22.78 3.69 -21.31
CA ASP A 61 -21.81 4.79 -21.36
C ASP A 61 -22.05 5.88 -20.30
N CYS A 62 -23.29 6.06 -19.84
CA CYS A 62 -23.62 7.04 -18.81
C CYS A 62 -23.27 6.58 -17.37
N HIS A 63 -22.80 5.33 -17.18
CA HIS A 63 -22.32 4.89 -15.88
C HIS A 63 -20.98 5.54 -15.59
N LEU A 64 -21.01 6.61 -14.79
CA LEU A 64 -19.81 7.33 -14.39
C LEU A 64 -19.09 6.66 -13.21
N LEU A 65 -17.78 6.87 -13.15
CA LEU A 65 -16.99 6.64 -11.95
C LEU A 65 -17.58 7.47 -10.80
N ASN A 66 -17.54 6.93 -9.59
CA ASN A 66 -17.95 7.63 -8.37
C ASN A 66 -16.77 8.28 -7.63
N VAL A 67 -15.60 8.33 -8.27
CA VAL A 67 -14.37 8.94 -7.78
C VAL A 67 -13.78 9.77 -8.93
N PRO A 68 -13.29 10.99 -8.67
CA PRO A 68 -12.72 11.84 -9.71
C PRO A 68 -11.48 11.24 -10.38
N ALA A 69 -11.24 11.57 -11.64
CA ALA A 69 -10.13 11.05 -12.44
C ALA A 69 -8.75 11.18 -11.74
N GLY A 70 -8.48 12.32 -11.10
CA GLY A 70 -7.21 12.56 -10.38
C GLY A 70 -6.98 11.65 -9.17
N LYS A 71 -7.98 10.89 -8.73
CA LYS A 71 -7.87 9.92 -7.63
C LYS A 71 -8.00 8.46 -8.10
N MET A 72 -8.01 8.24 -9.41
CA MET A 72 -8.29 6.94 -10.03
C MET A 72 -7.08 6.28 -10.70
N SER A 73 -5.87 6.83 -10.54
CA SER A 73 -4.66 6.16 -11.03
C SER A 73 -4.54 4.72 -10.51
N ALA A 74 -4.19 3.80 -11.41
CA ALA A 74 -3.86 2.40 -11.13
C ALA A 74 -2.65 2.23 -10.20
N PHE A 75 -1.77 3.22 -10.14
CA PHE A 75 -0.51 3.19 -9.40
C PHE A 75 -0.49 4.32 -8.36
N ALA A 76 -0.16 3.99 -7.11
CA ALA A 76 -0.15 4.97 -6.02
C ALA A 76 1.06 5.91 -6.10
N ASP A 77 2.18 5.38 -6.61
CA ASP A 77 3.44 6.04 -6.94
C ASP A 77 3.36 6.96 -8.16
N GLU A 78 2.37 6.74 -9.05
CA GLU A 78 2.14 7.57 -10.23
C GLU A 78 0.73 8.20 -10.20
N PRO A 79 0.50 9.22 -9.35
CA PRO A 79 -0.85 9.75 -9.10
C PRO A 79 -1.56 10.31 -10.34
N ASN A 80 -0.80 10.75 -11.34
CA ASN A 80 -1.33 11.31 -12.59
C ASN A 80 -1.45 10.29 -13.74
N HIS A 81 -1.09 9.02 -13.55
CA HIS A 81 -1.02 8.03 -14.64
C HIS A 81 -2.34 7.91 -15.43
N PHE A 82 -3.49 7.87 -14.74
CA PHE A 82 -4.79 7.80 -15.44
C PHE A 82 -5.13 9.10 -16.19
N LEU A 83 -4.83 10.27 -15.61
CA LEU A 83 -5.10 11.55 -16.27
C LEU A 83 -4.24 11.72 -17.51
N ASN A 84 -2.95 11.37 -17.43
CA ASN A 84 -2.04 11.38 -18.57
C ASN A 84 -2.52 10.41 -19.66
N TRP A 85 -2.95 9.20 -19.28
CA TRP A 85 -3.49 8.23 -20.22
C TRP A 85 -4.74 8.77 -20.93
N LEU A 86 -5.67 9.40 -20.20
CA LEU A 86 -6.86 10.02 -20.80
C LEU A 86 -6.49 11.06 -21.85
N HIS A 87 -5.56 11.96 -21.52
CA HIS A 87 -5.09 12.99 -22.45
C HIS A 87 -4.43 12.39 -23.69
N SER A 88 -3.65 11.32 -23.55
CA SER A 88 -3.05 10.62 -24.69
C SER A 88 -4.03 9.78 -25.52
N ASN A 89 -5.27 9.58 -25.06
CA ASN A 89 -6.26 8.71 -25.70
C ASN A 89 -7.55 9.48 -26.08
N GLY A 90 -7.43 10.76 -26.44
CA GLY A 90 -8.53 11.56 -27.02
C GLY A 90 -9.52 12.14 -26.01
N HIS A 91 -9.08 12.33 -24.75
CA HIS A 91 -9.87 12.96 -23.70
C HIS A 91 -9.16 14.20 -23.11
N GLU A 92 -8.57 15.07 -23.94
CA GLU A 92 -7.77 16.22 -23.46
C GLU A 92 -8.56 17.21 -22.58
N GLN A 93 -9.89 17.27 -22.76
CA GLN A 93 -10.79 18.12 -21.97
C GLN A 93 -11.02 17.62 -20.54
N VAL A 94 -10.63 16.38 -20.22
CA VAL A 94 -10.87 15.80 -18.89
C VAL A 94 -9.91 16.41 -17.87
N THR A 95 -10.45 16.81 -16.72
CA THR A 95 -9.67 17.38 -15.60
C THR A 95 -9.59 16.39 -14.45
N ALA A 96 -8.73 16.67 -13.46
CA ALA A 96 -8.60 15.84 -12.26
C ALA A 96 -9.90 15.71 -11.44
N SER A 97 -10.84 16.66 -11.56
CA SER A 97 -12.12 16.65 -10.87
C SER A 97 -13.25 15.96 -11.64
N THR A 98 -13.05 15.63 -12.92
CA THR A 98 -14.06 15.01 -13.79
C THR A 98 -14.36 13.57 -13.39
N PHE A 99 -15.64 13.18 -13.49
CA PHE A 99 -16.09 11.79 -13.33
C PHE A 99 -16.22 11.14 -14.70
N VAL A 100 -15.29 10.25 -15.03
CA VAL A 100 -15.19 9.61 -16.35
C VAL A 100 -16.11 8.40 -16.42
N PRO A 101 -16.65 8.00 -17.60
CA PRO A 101 -17.36 6.74 -17.77
C PRO A 101 -16.57 5.51 -17.28
N ARG A 102 -17.26 4.56 -16.65
CA ARG A 102 -16.65 3.33 -16.13
C ARG A 102 -16.03 2.48 -17.23
N ARG A 103 -16.62 2.45 -18.42
CA ARG A 103 -16.11 1.73 -19.59
C ARG A 103 -14.71 2.20 -19.98
N VAL A 104 -14.51 3.53 -20.05
CA VAL A 104 -13.22 4.16 -20.33
C VAL A 104 -12.17 3.81 -19.26
N TYR A 105 -12.59 3.74 -17.99
CA TYR A 105 -11.69 3.26 -16.94
C TYR A 105 -11.30 1.78 -17.12
N GLY A 106 -12.22 0.94 -17.61
CA GLY A 106 -11.93 -0.43 -18.01
C GLY A 106 -10.87 -0.51 -19.12
N ASP A 107 -10.97 0.36 -20.13
CA ASP A 107 -9.99 0.49 -21.22
C ASP A 107 -8.61 0.87 -20.68
N TYR A 108 -8.56 1.81 -19.73
CA TYR A 108 -7.31 2.20 -19.05
C TYR A 108 -6.65 1.03 -18.30
N VAL A 109 -7.42 0.20 -17.59
CA VAL A 109 -6.86 -0.96 -16.87
C VAL A 109 -6.30 -1.98 -17.87
N GLN A 110 -7.00 -2.22 -18.98
CA GLN A 110 -6.53 -3.09 -20.07
C GLN A 110 -5.22 -2.57 -20.67
N ALA A 111 -5.17 -1.28 -21.00
CA ALA A 111 -3.98 -0.62 -21.53
C ALA A 111 -2.81 -0.66 -20.52
N THR A 112 -3.10 -0.46 -19.23
CA THR A 112 -2.09 -0.52 -18.16
C THR A 112 -1.47 -1.91 -18.05
N LEU A 113 -2.27 -2.97 -18.08
CA LEU A 113 -1.76 -4.35 -18.05
C LEU A 113 -0.96 -4.67 -19.33
N LYS A 114 -1.43 -4.21 -20.49
CA LYS A 114 -0.72 -4.39 -21.76
C LYS A 114 0.64 -3.68 -21.75
N ALA A 115 0.68 -2.41 -21.35
CA ALA A 115 1.92 -1.65 -21.24
C ALA A 115 2.89 -2.27 -20.24
N ALA A 116 2.41 -2.78 -19.10
CA ALA A 116 3.25 -3.50 -18.15
C ALA A 116 3.83 -4.78 -18.76
N GLN A 117 3.06 -5.51 -19.57
CA GLN A 117 3.54 -6.70 -20.26
C GLN A 117 4.58 -6.37 -21.34
N ASP A 118 4.36 -5.31 -22.12
CA ASP A 118 5.25 -4.90 -23.20
C ASP A 118 6.61 -4.39 -22.69
N ASN A 119 6.62 -3.80 -21.50
CA ASN A 119 7.82 -3.28 -20.85
C ASN A 119 8.46 -4.27 -19.86
N ALA A 120 7.93 -5.49 -19.73
CA ALA A 120 8.45 -6.48 -18.79
C ALA A 120 9.82 -7.02 -19.27
N SER A 121 10.67 -7.39 -18.31
CA SER A 121 11.94 -8.07 -18.59
C SER A 121 11.70 -9.37 -19.40
N ALA A 122 12.61 -9.71 -20.32
CA ALA A 122 12.45 -10.85 -21.24
C ALA A 122 12.23 -12.22 -20.55
N ASN A 123 12.61 -12.34 -19.28
CA ASN A 123 12.45 -13.53 -18.45
C ASN A 123 11.13 -13.55 -17.63
N VAL A 124 10.28 -12.54 -17.77
CA VAL A 124 8.98 -12.44 -17.10
C VAL A 124 7.88 -12.61 -18.14
N GLN A 125 6.99 -13.58 -17.94
CA GLN A 125 5.95 -13.93 -18.89
C GLN A 125 4.57 -13.83 -18.25
N LEU A 126 3.62 -13.23 -18.97
CA LEU A 126 2.20 -13.25 -18.62
C LEU A 126 1.45 -14.18 -19.58
N GLU A 127 0.86 -15.23 -19.03
CA GLU A 127 -0.05 -16.15 -19.72
C GLU A 127 -1.48 -15.85 -19.29
N ARG A 128 -2.36 -15.57 -20.27
CA ARG A 128 -3.79 -15.39 -20.03
C ARG A 128 -4.53 -16.68 -20.32
N ILE A 129 -5.28 -17.17 -19.34
CA ILE A 129 -6.04 -18.43 -19.42
C ILE A 129 -7.52 -18.07 -19.31
N VAL A 130 -8.26 -18.31 -20.38
CA VAL A 130 -9.72 -18.09 -20.42
C VAL A 130 -10.41 -19.35 -19.91
N ASP A 131 -10.59 -19.44 -18.59
CA ASP A 131 -11.19 -20.58 -17.91
C ASP A 131 -11.64 -20.15 -16.49
N GLU A 132 -12.44 -20.98 -15.83
CA GLU A 132 -12.85 -20.80 -14.44
C GLU A 132 -12.11 -21.76 -13.51
N ALA A 133 -11.41 -21.22 -12.51
CA ALA A 133 -10.88 -22.02 -11.41
C ALA A 133 -12.02 -22.49 -10.50
N ILE A 134 -12.15 -23.81 -10.34
CA ILE A 134 -13.25 -24.45 -9.61
C ILE A 134 -12.82 -25.16 -8.33
N ALA A 135 -11.54 -25.52 -8.19
CA ALA A 135 -11.01 -26.11 -6.98
C ALA A 135 -9.52 -25.81 -6.79
N ILE A 136 -9.07 -25.86 -5.54
CA ILE A 136 -7.67 -25.70 -5.14
C ILE A 136 -7.27 -26.81 -4.18
N GLU A 137 -6.07 -27.33 -4.36
CA GLU A 137 -5.42 -28.26 -3.44
C GLU A 137 -3.98 -27.77 -3.17
N THR A 138 -3.58 -27.74 -1.91
CA THR A 138 -2.22 -27.32 -1.51
C THR A 138 -1.36 -28.51 -1.17
N LYS A 139 -0.14 -28.53 -1.71
CA LYS A 139 0.94 -29.48 -1.38
C LYS A 139 1.95 -28.82 -0.43
N SER A 140 3.04 -29.52 -0.09
CA SER A 140 4.11 -28.97 0.76
C SER A 140 4.81 -27.74 0.18
N SER A 141 4.91 -27.62 -1.15
CA SER A 141 5.69 -26.58 -1.83
C SER A 141 5.00 -25.94 -3.04
N SER A 142 3.76 -26.34 -3.35
CA SER A 142 3.01 -25.82 -4.48
C SER A 142 1.50 -25.99 -4.28
N THR A 143 0.73 -25.38 -5.17
CA THR A 143 -0.73 -25.41 -5.21
C THR A 143 -1.18 -25.94 -6.56
N ILE A 144 -2.06 -26.94 -6.57
CA ILE A 144 -2.79 -27.32 -7.78
C ILE A 144 -4.07 -26.49 -7.87
N ILE A 145 -4.30 -25.86 -9.01
CA ILE A 145 -5.57 -25.21 -9.37
C ILE A 145 -6.26 -26.06 -10.43
N TYR A 146 -7.48 -26.48 -10.15
CA TYR A 146 -8.33 -27.22 -11.09
C TYR A 146 -9.27 -26.25 -11.81
N LEU A 147 -9.29 -26.36 -13.13
CA LEU A 147 -10.10 -25.52 -14.01
C LEU A 147 -11.34 -26.26 -14.50
N SER A 148 -12.37 -25.51 -14.90
CA SER A 148 -13.65 -26.04 -15.38
C SER A 148 -13.53 -26.87 -16.66
N SER A 149 -12.52 -26.60 -17.49
CA SER A 149 -12.19 -27.40 -18.67
C SER A 149 -11.66 -28.81 -18.35
N GLY A 150 -11.31 -29.08 -17.09
CA GLY A 150 -10.60 -30.28 -16.65
C GLY A 150 -9.08 -30.15 -16.63
N GLN A 151 -8.52 -29.03 -17.12
CA GLN A 151 -7.09 -28.74 -16.98
C GLN A 151 -6.71 -28.49 -15.51
N CYS A 152 -5.51 -28.88 -15.11
CA CYS A 152 -4.92 -28.53 -13.83
C CYS A 152 -3.62 -27.73 -14.00
N LEU A 153 -3.35 -26.82 -13.07
CA LEU A 153 -2.16 -25.98 -13.06
C LEU A 153 -1.42 -26.16 -11.73
N ASP A 154 -0.15 -26.60 -11.77
CA ASP A 154 0.71 -26.66 -10.59
C ASP A 154 1.53 -25.37 -10.49
N VAL A 155 1.32 -24.59 -9.43
CA VAL A 155 1.89 -23.24 -9.25
C VAL A 155 2.44 -23.07 -7.84
N GLN A 156 3.48 -22.26 -7.66
CA GLN A 156 4.07 -22.06 -6.33
C GLN A 156 3.19 -21.19 -5.43
N LYS A 157 2.48 -20.21 -5.99
CA LYS A 157 1.56 -19.34 -5.25
C LYS A 157 0.32 -19.01 -6.08
N ALA A 158 -0.78 -18.74 -5.40
CA ALA A 158 -2.05 -18.32 -6.01
C ALA A 158 -2.63 -17.09 -5.31
N VAL A 159 -3.12 -16.14 -6.11
CA VAL A 159 -3.83 -14.95 -5.66
C VAL A 159 -5.31 -15.07 -6.03
N LEU A 160 -6.19 -15.01 -5.03
CA LEU A 160 -7.63 -15.09 -5.20
C LEU A 160 -8.18 -13.66 -5.36
N ALA A 161 -8.21 -13.15 -6.59
CA ALA A 161 -8.75 -11.85 -6.96
C ALA A 161 -10.25 -11.93 -7.36
N LEU A 162 -11.06 -12.56 -6.50
CA LEU A 162 -12.45 -12.97 -6.80
C LEU A 162 -13.45 -11.82 -6.99
N GLY A 163 -13.07 -10.60 -6.60
CA GLY A 163 -13.91 -9.42 -6.76
C GLY A 163 -15.20 -9.49 -5.95
N ASN A 164 -16.29 -9.00 -6.56
CA ASN A 164 -17.61 -8.92 -5.94
C ASN A 164 -18.51 -10.03 -6.46
N PHE A 165 -19.16 -10.77 -5.56
CA PHE A 165 -20.22 -11.70 -5.93
C PHE A 165 -21.57 -10.99 -6.01
N PRO A 166 -22.50 -11.47 -6.87
CA PRO A 166 -23.85 -10.94 -6.95
C PRO A 166 -24.56 -10.99 -5.58
N ALA A 167 -25.35 -9.96 -5.27
CA ALA A 167 -26.13 -9.93 -4.03
C ALA A 167 -27.07 -11.13 -3.88
N ILE A 168 -27.30 -11.50 -2.62
CA ILE A 168 -28.37 -12.44 -2.26
C ILE A 168 -29.69 -11.68 -2.25
N LEU A 169 -30.71 -12.27 -2.85
CA LEU A 169 -32.06 -11.73 -2.81
C LEU A 169 -32.61 -11.75 -1.38
N PRO A 170 -33.13 -10.63 -0.86
CA PRO A 170 -33.77 -10.64 0.44
C PRO A 170 -35.06 -11.47 0.36
N LYS A 171 -35.33 -12.30 1.38
CA LYS A 171 -36.70 -12.79 1.61
C LYS A 171 -37.59 -11.57 1.92
N PRO A 172 -38.81 -11.46 1.35
CA PRO A 172 -39.61 -12.47 0.65
C PRO A 172 -39.37 -12.63 -0.87
N ILE A 173 -38.59 -11.75 -1.51
CA ILE A 173 -38.40 -11.74 -2.97
C ILE A 173 -37.76 -13.03 -3.47
N ALA A 174 -36.85 -13.62 -2.69
CA ALA A 174 -36.21 -14.89 -3.01
C ALA A 174 -37.18 -16.08 -3.17
N SER A 175 -38.44 -15.94 -2.75
CA SER A 175 -39.49 -16.96 -2.90
C SER A 175 -40.29 -16.83 -4.20
N LEU A 176 -40.04 -15.81 -5.02
CA LEU A 176 -40.70 -15.63 -6.31
C LEU A 176 -40.12 -16.58 -7.36
N ASN A 177 -40.96 -17.04 -8.28
CA ASN A 177 -40.57 -17.94 -9.36
C ASN A 177 -40.19 -17.20 -10.65
N LYS A 178 -40.73 -15.99 -10.89
CA LYS A 178 -40.53 -15.18 -12.10
C LYS A 178 -40.46 -13.68 -11.76
N GLN A 179 -40.17 -12.84 -12.76
CA GLN A 179 -40.31 -11.36 -12.71
C GLN A 179 -39.42 -10.63 -11.67
N TYR A 180 -38.30 -11.23 -11.30
CA TYR A 180 -37.22 -10.54 -10.60
C TYR A 180 -35.89 -10.67 -11.36
N VAL A 181 -35.02 -9.69 -11.20
CA VAL A 181 -33.64 -9.72 -11.70
C VAL A 181 -32.69 -9.71 -10.50
N LYS A 182 -31.90 -10.77 -10.39
CA LYS A 182 -30.95 -10.97 -9.28
C LYS A 182 -29.77 -10.02 -9.34
N ASP A 183 -29.28 -9.70 -10.55
CA ASP A 183 -28.13 -8.85 -10.78
C ASP A 183 -28.51 -7.62 -11.61
N ALA A 184 -28.46 -6.45 -10.96
CA ALA A 184 -28.74 -5.17 -11.60
C ALA A 184 -27.74 -4.79 -12.69
N TRP A 185 -26.56 -5.43 -12.74
CA TRP A 185 -25.54 -5.21 -13.77
C TRP A 185 -25.73 -6.11 -14.99
N SER A 186 -26.68 -7.03 -14.97
CA SER A 186 -27.00 -7.86 -16.13
C SER A 186 -27.75 -7.05 -17.19
N SER A 187 -27.51 -7.34 -18.48
CA SER A 187 -28.27 -6.75 -19.59
C SER A 187 -29.78 -6.99 -19.45
N SER A 188 -30.17 -8.10 -18.85
CA SER A 188 -31.57 -8.44 -18.57
C SER A 188 -32.25 -7.53 -17.54
N ALA A 189 -31.50 -6.76 -16.74
CA ALA A 189 -32.07 -5.88 -15.72
C ALA A 189 -33.03 -4.85 -16.33
N ILE A 190 -32.63 -4.23 -17.43
CA ILE A 190 -33.34 -3.15 -18.09
C ILE A 190 -33.94 -3.56 -19.45
N ALA A 191 -33.59 -4.72 -19.99
CA ALA A 191 -34.11 -5.20 -21.27
C ALA A 191 -35.59 -5.64 -21.21
N ASN A 192 -36.28 -5.55 -22.34
CA ASN A 192 -37.66 -6.02 -22.54
C ASN A 192 -38.64 -5.44 -21.49
N LEU A 193 -38.53 -4.14 -21.21
CA LEU A 193 -39.51 -3.40 -20.42
C LEU A 193 -40.43 -2.64 -21.36
N ASN A 194 -41.73 -2.65 -21.08
CA ASN A 194 -42.65 -1.77 -21.79
C ASN A 194 -42.49 -0.34 -21.26
N PRO A 195 -42.71 0.71 -22.07
CA PRO A 195 -42.57 2.09 -21.64
C PRO A 195 -43.39 2.45 -20.39
N GLU A 196 -44.52 1.79 -20.16
CA GLU A 196 -45.45 2.05 -19.05
C GLU A 196 -45.33 1.08 -17.87
N ASP A 197 -44.37 0.14 -17.90
CA ASP A 197 -44.19 -0.81 -16.81
C ASP A 197 -43.87 -0.08 -15.49
N ALA A 198 -44.28 -0.63 -14.35
CA ALA A 198 -43.82 -0.20 -13.04
C ALA A 198 -42.72 -1.15 -12.54
N ILE A 199 -41.62 -0.62 -12.02
CA ILE A 199 -40.52 -1.44 -11.51
C ILE A 199 -40.20 -1.12 -10.05
N LEU A 200 -39.65 -2.10 -9.32
CA LEU A 200 -39.17 -1.94 -7.95
C LEU A 200 -37.66 -2.22 -7.86
N LEU A 201 -36.89 -1.21 -7.46
CA LEU A 201 -35.47 -1.30 -7.13
C LEU A 201 -35.29 -1.56 -5.63
N VAL A 202 -34.63 -2.66 -5.27
CA VAL A 202 -34.44 -3.09 -3.89
C VAL A 202 -33.06 -2.68 -3.42
N GLY A 203 -32.99 -1.65 -2.58
CA GLY A 203 -31.76 -0.93 -2.25
C GLY A 203 -31.74 0.45 -2.91
N THR A 204 -31.19 1.44 -2.22
CA THR A 204 -31.16 2.85 -2.65
C THR A 204 -29.73 3.40 -2.74
N GLY A 205 -28.74 2.52 -2.90
CA GLY A 205 -27.31 2.88 -3.01
C GLY A 205 -26.86 3.18 -4.44
N LEU A 206 -25.54 3.13 -4.69
CA LEU A 206 -24.95 3.42 -6.02
C LEU A 206 -25.54 2.56 -7.15
N THR A 207 -25.76 1.26 -6.92
CA THR A 207 -26.36 0.37 -7.92
C THR A 207 -27.77 0.79 -8.34
N MET A 208 -28.55 1.36 -7.43
CA MET A 208 -29.87 1.90 -7.75
C MET A 208 -29.73 3.13 -8.64
N ALA A 209 -28.81 4.04 -8.29
CA ALA A 209 -28.52 5.21 -9.11
C ALA A 209 -28.13 4.80 -10.54
N ASP A 210 -27.16 3.88 -10.68
CA ASP A 210 -26.71 3.35 -11.98
C ASP A 210 -27.87 2.72 -12.78
N THR A 211 -28.79 2.01 -12.11
CA THR A 211 -29.97 1.40 -12.75
C THR A 211 -30.94 2.47 -13.27
N VAL A 212 -31.22 3.52 -12.49
CA VAL A 212 -32.11 4.61 -12.90
C VAL A 212 -31.53 5.38 -14.10
N VAL A 213 -30.22 5.67 -14.09
CA VAL A 213 -29.60 6.37 -15.22
C VAL A 213 -29.66 5.50 -16.49
N ALA A 214 -29.39 4.19 -16.38
CA ALA A 214 -29.49 3.28 -17.52
C ALA A 214 -30.92 3.21 -18.10
N LEU A 215 -31.94 3.08 -17.25
CA LEU A 215 -33.34 3.06 -17.68
C LEU A 215 -33.74 4.33 -18.44
N ARG A 216 -33.30 5.50 -17.94
CA ARG A 216 -33.59 6.77 -18.60
C ARG A 216 -32.84 6.92 -19.93
N GLN A 217 -31.62 6.41 -20.02
CA GLN A 217 -30.88 6.38 -21.28
C GLN A 217 -31.59 5.51 -22.34
N GLU A 218 -32.18 4.38 -21.93
CA GLU A 218 -33.00 3.52 -22.79
C GLU A 218 -34.41 4.07 -23.06
N GLY A 219 -34.74 5.27 -22.56
CA GLY A 219 -36.01 5.94 -22.81
C GLY A 219 -37.20 5.42 -22.00
N PHE A 220 -36.99 4.64 -20.94
CA PHE A 220 -38.05 4.14 -20.07
C PHE A 220 -38.83 5.30 -19.40
N GLN A 221 -40.16 5.29 -19.54
CA GLN A 221 -41.05 6.35 -19.02
C GLN A 221 -41.85 5.93 -17.78
N GLY A 222 -41.91 4.64 -17.50
CA GLY A 222 -42.72 4.04 -16.46
C GLY A 222 -42.30 4.39 -15.04
N LYS A 223 -43.09 3.96 -14.06
CA LYS A 223 -42.84 4.26 -12.65
C LYS A 223 -41.68 3.44 -12.10
N ILE A 224 -40.77 4.11 -11.41
CA ILE A 224 -39.63 3.51 -10.71
C ILE A 224 -39.85 3.67 -9.20
N HIS A 225 -40.13 2.56 -8.52
CA HIS A 225 -40.16 2.50 -7.08
C HIS A 225 -38.79 2.08 -6.56
N ALA A 226 -38.27 2.69 -5.49
CA ALA A 226 -37.04 2.25 -4.83
C ALA A 226 -37.27 2.07 -3.33
N VAL A 227 -36.80 0.99 -2.73
CA VAL A 227 -37.00 0.74 -1.30
C VAL A 227 -35.71 0.35 -0.58
N SER A 228 -35.46 0.97 0.57
CA SER A 228 -34.41 0.51 1.47
C SER A 228 -34.82 0.71 2.92
N ARG A 229 -34.12 0.02 3.84
CA ARG A 229 -34.45 0.03 5.27
C ARG A 229 -34.50 1.43 5.87
N HIS A 230 -33.67 2.35 5.40
CA HIS A 230 -33.56 3.71 5.93
C HIS A 230 -34.07 4.77 4.96
N GLY A 231 -34.26 4.44 3.67
CA GLY A 231 -34.61 5.41 2.62
C GLY A 231 -33.50 6.41 2.29
N LEU A 232 -32.25 6.14 2.70
CA LEU A 232 -31.13 7.03 2.42
C LEU A 232 -30.61 6.82 1.00
N MET A 233 -30.23 7.91 0.33
CA MET A 233 -29.61 7.90 -0.99
C MET A 233 -28.19 8.49 -0.93
N PRO A 234 -27.27 8.06 -1.82
CA PRO A 234 -25.94 8.64 -1.95
C PRO A 234 -25.98 10.17 -2.04
N CYS A 235 -25.16 10.84 -1.24
CA CYS A 235 -24.95 12.28 -1.39
C CYS A 235 -24.19 12.56 -2.69
N ARG A 236 -24.34 13.77 -3.24
CA ARG A 236 -23.56 14.21 -4.40
C ARG A 236 -22.16 14.68 -4.02
N HIS A 237 -21.20 14.54 -4.92
CA HIS A 237 -19.90 15.19 -4.80
C HIS A 237 -20.02 16.71 -4.88
N LYS A 238 -19.04 17.41 -4.33
CA LYS A 238 -18.87 18.86 -4.44
C LYS A 238 -17.39 19.15 -4.29
N SER A 239 -16.87 20.13 -5.02
CA SER A 239 -15.51 20.61 -4.80
C SER A 239 -15.40 21.22 -3.41
N THR A 240 -14.41 20.81 -2.64
CA THR A 240 -14.18 21.28 -1.28
C THR A 240 -12.71 21.48 -1.03
N MET A 241 -12.38 22.48 -0.20
CA MET A 241 -11.03 22.63 0.32
C MET A 241 -10.65 21.42 1.18
N PRO A 242 -9.39 20.95 1.15
CA PRO A 242 -8.91 19.91 2.05
C PRO A 242 -9.12 20.31 3.51
N TYR A 243 -9.62 19.37 4.32
CA TYR A 243 -9.78 19.54 5.76
C TYR A 243 -8.57 18.91 6.49
N PRO A 244 -8.03 19.54 7.56
CA PRO A 244 -6.91 18.97 8.31
C PRO A 244 -7.23 17.59 8.90
N ALA A 245 -6.21 16.75 9.04
CA ALA A 245 -6.35 15.52 9.81
C ALA A 245 -6.68 15.86 11.26
N PHE A 246 -7.75 15.28 11.81
CA PHE A 246 -8.28 15.64 13.13
C PHE A 246 -8.36 14.45 14.10
N ILE A 247 -7.98 13.25 13.64
CA ILE A 247 -8.06 12.03 14.44
C ILE A 247 -6.75 11.26 14.36
N ASP A 248 -6.19 10.97 15.53
CA ASP A 248 -5.04 10.11 15.72
C ASP A 248 -5.53 8.70 16.12
N VAL A 249 -5.06 7.68 15.43
CA VAL A 249 -5.45 6.28 15.64
C VAL A 249 -5.13 5.81 17.06
N GLU A 250 -4.02 6.28 17.64
CA GLU A 250 -3.55 5.83 18.96
C GLU A 250 -4.49 6.34 20.06
N THR A 251 -4.83 7.62 20.01
CA THR A 251 -5.66 8.30 21.02
C THR A 251 -7.16 8.24 20.72
N ALA A 252 -7.56 7.82 19.52
CA ALA A 252 -8.95 7.73 19.12
C ALA A 252 -9.78 6.80 20.03
N PRO A 253 -11.05 7.16 20.32
CA PRO A 253 -11.97 6.30 21.05
C PRO A 253 -12.13 4.94 20.39
N LYS A 254 -11.99 3.87 21.18
CA LYS A 254 -12.14 2.48 20.72
C LYS A 254 -13.60 2.01 20.66
N THR A 255 -14.54 2.94 20.47
CA THR A 255 -15.97 2.65 20.37
C THR A 255 -16.60 3.36 19.17
N ALA A 256 -17.57 2.71 18.53
CA ALA A 256 -18.25 3.29 17.37
C ALA A 256 -18.96 4.62 17.72
N ARG A 257 -19.49 4.71 18.94
CA ARG A 257 -20.13 5.95 19.46
C ARG A 257 -19.12 7.07 19.66
N GLY A 258 -17.95 6.76 20.24
CA GLY A 258 -16.90 7.75 20.48
C GLY A 258 -16.34 8.32 19.18
N LEU A 259 -16.05 7.46 18.19
CA LEU A 259 -15.61 7.89 16.87
C LEU A 259 -16.67 8.78 16.18
N LEU A 260 -17.94 8.37 16.23
CA LEU A 260 -19.03 9.17 15.66
C LEU A 260 -19.20 10.52 16.38
N HIS A 261 -18.93 10.58 17.69
CA HIS A 261 -18.97 11.83 18.44
C HIS A 261 -17.90 12.80 17.96
N ILE A 262 -16.65 12.35 17.81
CA ILE A 262 -15.55 13.17 17.28
C ILE A 262 -15.90 13.68 15.87
N VAL A 263 -16.32 12.78 14.97
CA VAL A 263 -16.69 13.20 13.60
C VAL A 263 -17.80 14.25 13.63
N ARG A 264 -18.81 14.11 14.48
CA ARG A 264 -19.89 15.10 14.62
C ARG A 264 -19.42 16.43 15.20
N GLN A 265 -18.46 16.41 16.13
CA GLN A 265 -17.87 17.61 16.69
C GLN A 265 -17.10 18.38 15.60
N GLU A 266 -16.27 17.69 14.83
CA GLU A 266 -15.53 18.30 13.72
C GLU A 266 -16.45 18.80 12.61
N LEU A 267 -17.53 18.08 12.31
CA LEU A 267 -18.55 18.55 11.37
C LEU A 267 -19.18 19.88 11.82
N ARG A 268 -19.49 20.04 13.12
CA ARG A 268 -20.03 21.31 13.64
C ARG A 268 -18.99 22.42 13.58
N SER A 269 -17.74 22.12 13.94
CA SER A 269 -16.61 23.05 13.87
C SER A 269 -16.40 23.56 12.43
N ALA A 270 -16.30 22.64 11.47
CA ALA A 270 -16.17 22.95 10.04
C ALA A 270 -17.31 23.83 9.54
N LEU A 271 -18.56 23.48 9.85
CA LEU A 271 -19.73 24.26 9.43
C LEU A 271 -19.74 25.67 10.03
N SER A 272 -19.32 25.83 11.30
CA SER A 272 -19.22 27.16 11.93
C SER A 272 -18.14 28.05 11.30
N GLN A 273 -17.15 27.45 10.64
CA GLN A 273 -16.07 28.12 9.92
C GLN A 273 -16.36 28.26 8.41
N GLY A 274 -17.59 27.94 7.97
CA GLY A 274 -17.98 28.00 6.55
C GLY A 274 -17.38 26.90 5.67
N GLN A 275 -16.80 25.85 6.26
CA GLN A 275 -16.23 24.71 5.55
C GLN A 275 -17.30 23.63 5.29
N ASP A 276 -17.14 22.86 4.22
CA ASP A 276 -18.10 21.82 3.80
C ASP A 276 -17.83 20.49 4.52
N TRP A 277 -18.90 19.80 4.93
CA TRP A 277 -18.84 18.54 5.65
C TRP A 277 -18.07 17.44 4.90
N ARG A 278 -18.03 17.48 3.56
CA ARG A 278 -17.32 16.49 2.75
C ARG A 278 -15.84 16.49 3.02
N GLY A 279 -15.25 17.67 3.29
CA GLY A 279 -13.84 17.80 3.66
C GLY A 279 -13.53 16.99 4.92
N VAL A 280 -14.38 17.08 5.96
CA VAL A 280 -14.25 16.32 7.21
C VAL A 280 -14.34 14.81 6.95
N ILE A 281 -15.32 14.37 6.15
CA ILE A 281 -15.46 12.95 5.79
C ILE A 281 -14.27 12.46 4.97
N ASP A 282 -13.70 13.29 4.10
CA ASP A 282 -12.52 12.93 3.31
C ASP A 282 -11.23 12.88 4.16
N ALA A 283 -11.11 13.72 5.20
CA ALA A 283 -9.94 13.78 6.09
C ALA A 283 -9.77 12.56 7.01
N ILE A 284 -10.84 11.84 7.36
CA ILE A 284 -10.75 10.61 8.17
C ILE A 284 -10.38 9.36 7.34
N ARG A 285 -10.56 9.40 6.02
CA ARG A 285 -10.37 8.22 5.15
C ARG A 285 -8.99 7.57 5.23
N PRO A 286 -7.87 8.32 5.28
CA PRO A 286 -6.54 7.71 5.30
C PRO A 286 -6.30 6.77 6.49
N VAL A 287 -7.08 6.92 7.57
CA VAL A 287 -6.90 6.16 8.81
C VAL A 287 -8.06 5.22 9.14
N ILE A 288 -9.07 5.10 8.27
CA ILE A 288 -10.31 4.37 8.61
C ILE A 288 -10.10 2.87 8.81
N GLN A 289 -9.17 2.27 8.07
CA GLN A 289 -8.85 0.85 8.19
C GLN A 289 -8.18 0.56 9.54
N GLN A 290 -7.25 1.42 9.96
CA GLN A 290 -6.61 1.32 11.26
C GLN A 290 -7.63 1.53 12.38
N LEU A 291 -8.49 2.56 12.28
CA LEU A 291 -9.57 2.78 13.25
C LEU A 291 -10.48 1.55 13.36
N TRP A 292 -10.88 0.95 12.23
CA TRP A 292 -11.68 -0.28 12.20
C TRP A 292 -11.02 -1.44 12.94
N GLN A 293 -9.72 -1.65 12.75
CA GLN A 293 -8.96 -2.70 13.40
C GLN A 293 -8.81 -2.49 14.91
N THR A 294 -8.87 -1.24 15.38
CA THR A 294 -8.83 -0.94 16.82
C THR A 294 -10.15 -1.17 17.55
N LEU A 295 -11.26 -1.34 16.81
CA LEU A 295 -12.57 -1.63 17.40
C LEU A 295 -12.69 -3.10 17.78
N SER A 296 -13.21 -3.38 18.99
CA SER A 296 -13.60 -4.74 19.36
C SER A 296 -14.69 -5.27 18.41
N LEU A 297 -14.82 -6.61 18.31
CA LEU A 297 -15.86 -7.24 17.51
C LEU A 297 -17.28 -6.71 17.85
N LEU A 298 -17.53 -6.42 19.14
CA LEU A 298 -18.79 -5.84 19.59
C LEU A 298 -19.03 -4.45 18.98
N GLU A 299 -18.00 -3.61 18.95
CA GLU A 299 -18.07 -2.26 18.39
C GLU A 299 -18.12 -2.26 16.87
N GLN A 300 -17.42 -3.18 16.21
CA GLN A 300 -17.55 -3.41 14.76
C GLN A 300 -18.99 -3.79 14.40
N LYS A 301 -19.60 -4.75 15.11
CA LYS A 301 -21.02 -5.11 14.95
C LYS A 301 -21.96 -3.91 15.20
N ARG A 302 -21.66 -3.09 16.21
CA ARG A 302 -22.42 -1.87 16.50
C ARG A 302 -22.31 -0.85 15.37
N PHE A 303 -21.12 -0.62 14.83
CA PHE A 303 -20.91 0.25 13.67
C PHE A 303 -21.72 -0.24 12.47
N LEU A 304 -21.64 -1.53 12.13
CA LEU A 304 -22.38 -2.12 11.00
C LEU A 304 -23.89 -1.98 11.16
N ARG A 305 -24.41 -2.11 12.39
CA ARG A 305 -25.84 -2.00 12.69
C ARG A 305 -26.35 -0.57 12.64
N HIS A 306 -25.59 0.39 13.17
CA HIS A 306 -26.11 1.73 13.47
C HIS A 306 -25.51 2.86 12.63
N VAL A 307 -24.27 2.70 12.15
CA VAL A 307 -23.50 3.78 11.52
C VAL A 307 -23.31 3.55 10.03
N LYS A 308 -23.08 2.30 9.60
CA LYS A 308 -22.79 1.92 8.20
C LYS A 308 -23.68 2.61 7.17
N ALA A 309 -25.00 2.58 7.34
CA ALA A 309 -25.91 3.13 6.33
C ALA A 309 -25.73 4.65 6.14
N TYR A 310 -25.45 5.38 7.23
CA TYR A 310 -25.15 6.82 7.17
C TYR A 310 -23.76 7.06 6.59
N TRP A 311 -22.78 6.27 7.00
CA TRP A 311 -21.43 6.35 6.47
C TRP A 311 -21.41 6.16 4.95
N GLU A 312 -22.06 5.10 4.44
CA GLU A 312 -22.08 4.75 3.02
C GLU A 312 -22.62 5.89 2.16
N VAL A 313 -23.70 6.57 2.57
CA VAL A 313 -24.26 7.66 1.74
C VAL A 313 -23.42 8.94 1.73
N HIS A 314 -22.67 9.21 2.81
CA HIS A 314 -21.78 10.37 2.87
C HIS A 314 -20.43 10.11 2.17
N ARG A 315 -19.98 8.86 2.17
CA ARG A 315 -18.68 8.44 1.65
C ARG A 315 -18.71 7.97 0.21
N HIS A 316 -19.71 7.19 -0.18
CA HIS A 316 -19.88 6.67 -1.55
C HIS A 316 -20.83 7.58 -2.32
N ARG A 317 -20.32 8.77 -2.65
CA ARG A 317 -21.07 9.83 -3.31
C ARG A 317 -21.22 9.58 -4.81
N ILE A 318 -22.20 10.22 -5.43
CA ILE A 318 -22.43 10.22 -6.87
C ILE A 318 -21.94 11.52 -7.52
N ALA A 319 -21.62 11.46 -8.81
CA ALA A 319 -21.29 12.64 -9.62
C ALA A 319 -22.51 13.59 -9.72
N GLU A 320 -22.27 14.88 -9.99
CA GLU A 320 -23.34 15.90 -10.05
C GLU A 320 -24.34 15.57 -11.15
N GLU A 321 -23.85 15.13 -12.31
CA GLU A 321 -24.62 14.75 -13.48
C GLU A 321 -25.58 13.59 -13.15
N ILE A 322 -25.11 12.60 -12.39
CA ILE A 322 -25.93 11.48 -11.93
C ILE A 322 -26.97 11.95 -10.92
N ALA A 323 -26.61 12.87 -10.02
CA ALA A 323 -27.55 13.43 -9.06
C ALA A 323 -28.69 14.19 -9.75
N GLN A 324 -28.40 14.97 -10.80
CA GLN A 324 -29.41 15.68 -11.59
C GLN A 324 -30.39 14.73 -12.27
N VAL A 325 -29.92 13.60 -12.81
CA VAL A 325 -30.80 12.57 -13.39
C VAL A 325 -31.79 12.04 -12.34
N LEU A 326 -31.31 11.78 -11.12
CA LEU A 326 -32.17 11.31 -10.02
C LEU A 326 -33.15 12.40 -9.58
N ASP A 327 -32.70 13.65 -9.45
CA ASP A 327 -33.55 14.79 -9.07
C ASP A 327 -34.70 14.96 -10.07
N THR A 328 -34.40 15.00 -11.38
CA THR A 328 -35.42 15.10 -12.44
C THR A 328 -36.40 13.92 -12.39
N ALA A 329 -35.91 12.70 -12.16
CA ALA A 329 -36.78 11.53 -12.04
C ALA A 329 -37.69 11.63 -10.81
N MET A 330 -37.21 12.16 -9.68
CA MET A 330 -38.03 12.36 -8.48
C MET A 330 -39.04 13.49 -8.64
N GLU A 331 -38.62 14.63 -9.21
CA GLU A 331 -39.46 15.81 -9.43
C GLU A 331 -40.62 15.54 -10.40
N SER A 332 -40.36 14.76 -11.46
CA SER A 332 -41.40 14.27 -12.38
C SER A 332 -42.31 13.19 -11.76
N GLY A 333 -41.99 12.73 -10.55
CA GLY A 333 -42.68 11.61 -9.89
C GLY A 333 -42.44 10.27 -10.58
N GLN A 334 -41.47 10.17 -11.48
CA GLN A 334 -41.06 8.92 -12.10
C GLN A 334 -40.38 8.00 -11.08
N LEU A 335 -39.45 8.54 -10.28
CA LEU A 335 -38.76 7.84 -9.20
C LEU A 335 -39.39 8.18 -7.85
N ILE A 336 -39.88 7.16 -7.15
CA ILE A 336 -40.42 7.28 -5.79
C ILE A 336 -39.65 6.35 -4.87
N HIS A 337 -39.03 6.89 -3.82
CA HIS A 337 -38.28 6.08 -2.86
C HIS A 337 -38.97 5.95 -1.51
N TYR A 338 -38.80 4.79 -0.87
CA TYR A 338 -39.43 4.44 0.39
C TYR A 338 -38.40 4.03 1.44
N ALA A 339 -38.53 4.59 2.64
CA ALA A 339 -37.89 4.08 3.84
C ALA A 339 -38.77 2.98 4.45
N GLY A 340 -38.34 1.72 4.39
CA GLY A 340 -39.16 0.60 4.87
C GLY A 340 -38.56 -0.77 4.64
N ARG A 341 -39.34 -1.80 5.01
CA ARG A 341 -39.00 -3.21 4.76
C ARG A 341 -40.10 -3.87 3.94
N ILE A 342 -39.71 -4.62 2.91
CA ILE A 342 -40.62 -5.48 2.18
C ILE A 342 -41.06 -6.62 3.12
N GLN A 343 -42.38 -6.77 3.30
CA GLN A 343 -43.00 -7.75 4.18
C GLN A 343 -43.40 -9.01 3.39
N SER A 344 -44.05 -8.82 2.24
CA SER A 344 -44.48 -9.91 1.36
C SER A 344 -44.34 -9.49 -0.11
N CYS A 345 -44.13 -10.50 -0.95
CA CYS A 345 -44.25 -10.40 -2.40
C CYS A 345 -45.16 -11.53 -2.86
N GLN A 346 -46.18 -11.23 -3.65
CA GLN A 346 -47.10 -12.20 -4.22
C GLN A 346 -47.03 -12.12 -5.74
N GLN A 347 -46.72 -13.26 -6.36
CA GLN A 347 -46.66 -13.41 -7.81
C GLN A 347 -48.06 -13.28 -8.41
N LEU A 348 -48.21 -12.42 -9.41
CA LEU A 348 -49.39 -12.33 -10.27
C LEU A 348 -49.07 -12.89 -11.66
N GLU A 349 -50.08 -12.96 -12.54
CA GLU A 349 -49.88 -13.35 -13.94
C GLU A 349 -48.94 -12.37 -14.66
N ASN A 350 -49.22 -11.06 -14.53
CA ASN A 350 -48.48 -9.98 -15.19
C ASN A 350 -47.87 -8.98 -14.18
N GLY A 351 -47.14 -9.48 -13.18
CA GLY A 351 -46.41 -8.65 -12.21
C GLY A 351 -46.35 -9.26 -10.82
N VAL A 352 -46.04 -8.41 -9.85
CA VAL A 352 -45.84 -8.77 -8.45
C VAL A 352 -46.49 -7.73 -7.56
N ASP A 353 -47.35 -8.19 -6.65
CA ASP A 353 -47.83 -7.38 -5.53
C ASP A 353 -46.78 -7.36 -4.44
N VAL A 354 -46.38 -6.16 -4.03
CA VAL A 354 -45.35 -5.92 -3.02
C VAL A 354 -45.92 -5.11 -1.87
N LYS A 355 -45.81 -5.66 -0.67
CA LYS A 355 -46.17 -5.00 0.58
C LYS A 355 -44.94 -4.48 1.28
N ILE A 356 -44.86 -3.16 1.51
CA ILE A 356 -43.76 -2.50 2.22
C ILE A 356 -44.30 -1.93 3.54
N SER A 357 -43.69 -2.30 4.66
CA SER A 357 -43.95 -1.64 5.95
C SER A 357 -43.04 -0.43 6.07
N GLN A 358 -43.66 0.75 6.11
CA GLN A 358 -42.96 2.03 6.19
C GLN A 358 -42.22 2.18 7.52
N ARG A 359 -40.99 2.68 7.47
CA ARG A 359 -40.18 2.94 8.66
C ARG A 359 -40.81 4.04 9.52
N GLY A 360 -40.88 3.81 10.82
CA GLY A 360 -41.35 4.78 11.81
C GLY A 360 -42.87 4.76 12.01
N THR A 361 -43.65 4.76 10.92
CA THR A 361 -45.12 4.74 10.98
C THR A 361 -45.70 3.33 10.99
N HIS A 362 -44.96 2.33 10.49
CA HIS A 362 -45.41 0.95 10.27
C HIS A 362 -46.64 0.82 9.35
N LYS A 363 -47.03 1.89 8.66
CA LYS A 363 -48.10 1.85 7.66
C LYS A 363 -47.69 0.98 6.48
N ASP A 364 -48.66 0.23 5.99
CA ASP A 364 -48.48 -0.61 4.82
C ASP A 364 -48.61 0.21 3.54
N ILE A 365 -47.61 0.07 2.67
CA ILE A 365 -47.61 0.58 1.31
C ILE A 365 -47.75 -0.63 0.39
N LEU A 366 -48.78 -0.61 -0.46
CA LEU A 366 -49.05 -1.66 -1.44
C LEU A 366 -48.66 -1.14 -2.82
N LEU A 367 -47.82 -1.90 -3.51
CA LEU A 367 -47.36 -1.59 -4.87
C LEU A 367 -47.62 -2.81 -5.75
N GLN A 368 -48.05 -2.57 -6.99
CA GLN A 368 -48.06 -3.59 -8.04
C GLN A 368 -46.98 -3.20 -9.05
N VAL A 369 -46.03 -4.11 -9.30
CA VAL A 369 -44.90 -3.86 -10.20
C VAL A 369 -44.71 -4.99 -11.19
N ASN A 370 -44.28 -4.67 -12.41
CA ASN A 370 -43.99 -5.62 -13.47
C ASN A 370 -42.65 -6.33 -13.27
N ARG A 371 -41.70 -5.67 -12.58
CA ARG A 371 -40.35 -6.23 -12.33
C ARG A 371 -39.74 -5.76 -11.03
N ILE A 372 -39.03 -6.66 -10.35
CA ILE A 372 -38.20 -6.34 -9.19
C ILE A 372 -36.72 -6.47 -9.56
N ILE A 373 -35.91 -5.44 -9.32
CA ILE A 373 -34.45 -5.46 -9.58
C ILE A 373 -33.70 -5.34 -8.25
N ASN A 374 -32.76 -6.25 -8.01
CA ASN A 374 -31.98 -6.28 -6.80
C ASN A 374 -30.77 -5.32 -6.85
N CYS A 375 -30.89 -4.19 -6.17
CA CYS A 375 -29.85 -3.17 -6.04
C CYS A 375 -29.17 -3.18 -4.65
N THR A 376 -29.15 -4.33 -3.96
CA THR A 376 -28.60 -4.44 -2.58
C THR A 376 -27.07 -4.52 -2.51
N GLY A 377 -26.37 -4.34 -3.63
CA GLY A 377 -24.91 -4.28 -3.73
C GLY A 377 -24.26 -5.64 -3.94
N ALA A 378 -23.04 -5.82 -3.43
CA ALA A 378 -22.28 -7.06 -3.55
C ALA A 378 -22.51 -7.99 -2.36
N ASN A 379 -22.56 -9.30 -2.59
CA ASN A 379 -22.53 -10.28 -1.52
C ASN A 379 -21.13 -10.36 -0.91
N CYS A 380 -21.05 -10.02 0.38
CA CYS A 380 -19.82 -10.10 1.16
C CYS A 380 -19.82 -11.29 2.13
N ASP A 381 -20.91 -12.07 2.23
CA ASP A 381 -21.01 -13.22 3.13
C ASP A 381 -20.59 -14.51 2.41
N TYR A 382 -19.31 -14.86 2.55
CA TYR A 382 -18.70 -15.98 1.85
C TYR A 382 -19.25 -17.33 2.31
N ARG A 383 -19.85 -17.41 3.52
CA ARG A 383 -20.49 -18.63 4.04
C ARG A 383 -21.76 -19.01 3.28
N ARG A 384 -22.33 -18.05 2.54
CA ARG A 384 -23.59 -18.22 1.78
C ARG A 384 -23.36 -18.24 0.28
N LEU A 385 -22.11 -18.23 -0.17
CA LEU A 385 -21.78 -18.30 -1.58
C LEU A 385 -21.90 -19.73 -2.09
N GLN A 386 -22.57 -19.89 -3.22
CA GLN A 386 -22.56 -21.12 -4.00
C GLN A 386 -21.53 -20.96 -5.12
N HIS A 387 -20.25 -20.97 -4.78
CA HIS A 387 -19.16 -20.87 -5.74
C HIS A 387 -18.22 -22.07 -5.58
N PRO A 388 -17.96 -22.87 -6.64
CA PRO A 388 -17.18 -24.11 -6.53
C PRO A 388 -15.82 -23.93 -5.87
N LEU A 389 -15.07 -22.90 -6.28
CA LEU A 389 -13.76 -22.60 -5.69
C LEU A 389 -13.82 -22.28 -4.20
N VAL A 390 -14.84 -21.53 -3.76
CA VAL A 390 -15.00 -21.18 -2.33
C VAL A 390 -15.38 -22.41 -1.53
N ALA A 391 -16.24 -23.27 -2.09
CA ALA A 391 -16.61 -24.55 -1.48
C ALA A 391 -15.39 -25.47 -1.34
N SER A 392 -14.55 -25.58 -2.38
CA SER A 392 -13.30 -26.34 -2.34
C SER A 392 -12.33 -25.82 -1.27
N LEU A 393 -12.12 -24.51 -1.18
CA LEU A 393 -11.27 -23.91 -0.14
C LEU A 393 -11.80 -24.22 1.27
N GLN A 394 -13.13 -24.19 1.45
CA GLN A 394 -13.76 -24.52 2.72
C GLN A 394 -13.61 -26.01 3.08
N GLU A 395 -13.87 -26.90 2.13
CA GLU A 395 -13.74 -28.35 2.31
C GLU A 395 -12.30 -28.75 2.67
N GLN A 396 -11.32 -28.14 2.01
CA GLN A 396 -9.90 -28.32 2.27
C GLN A 396 -9.39 -27.55 3.50
N ARG A 397 -10.28 -26.86 4.24
CA ARG A 397 -9.96 -26.04 5.43
C ARG A 397 -8.95 -24.92 5.17
N LEU A 398 -8.78 -24.48 3.92
CA LEU A 398 -7.79 -23.48 3.48
C LEU A 398 -8.22 -22.04 3.76
N ILE A 399 -9.46 -21.82 4.22
CA ILE A 399 -9.98 -20.51 4.60
C ILE A 399 -10.74 -20.58 5.92
N HIS A 400 -10.64 -19.50 6.69
CA HIS A 400 -11.54 -19.16 7.76
C HIS A 400 -12.45 -18.00 7.33
N PHE A 401 -13.77 -18.15 7.49
CA PHE A 401 -14.71 -17.08 7.18
C PHE A 401 -14.65 -15.99 8.25
N ASN A 402 -14.62 -14.73 7.82
CA ASN A 402 -14.57 -13.65 8.78
C ASN A 402 -15.82 -13.62 9.68
N THR A 403 -15.61 -13.43 10.98
CA THR A 403 -16.65 -13.44 12.03
C THR A 403 -17.78 -12.43 11.79
N LEU A 404 -17.54 -11.34 11.05
CA LEU A 404 -18.55 -10.35 10.69
C LEU A 404 -19.38 -10.72 9.47
N SER A 405 -19.20 -11.92 8.91
CA SER A 405 -19.88 -12.35 7.66
C SER A 405 -19.46 -11.50 6.47
N MET A 406 -18.20 -11.05 6.46
CA MET A 406 -17.67 -10.08 5.52
C MET A 406 -16.30 -10.52 5.02
N GLY A 407 -16.28 -11.27 3.93
CA GLY A 407 -15.05 -11.81 3.36
C GLY A 407 -14.54 -13.05 4.09
N ILE A 408 -13.23 -13.27 3.94
CA ILE A 408 -12.43 -14.32 4.55
C ILE A 408 -11.30 -13.68 5.36
N ASP A 409 -10.84 -14.35 6.40
CA ASP A 409 -9.77 -13.82 7.24
C ASP A 409 -8.41 -13.88 6.54
N THR A 410 -7.64 -12.81 6.73
CA THR A 410 -6.32 -12.65 6.13
C THR A 410 -5.30 -12.10 7.12
N ALA A 411 -4.05 -12.52 6.95
CA ALA A 411 -2.91 -11.84 7.56
C ALA A 411 -2.71 -10.44 6.96
N PRO A 412 -1.92 -9.54 7.59
CA PRO A 412 -1.70 -8.18 7.08
C PRO A 412 -1.20 -8.12 5.63
N ASN A 413 -0.34 -9.05 5.22
CA ASN A 413 0.20 -9.17 3.86
C ASN A 413 -0.80 -9.74 2.82
N GLY A 414 -2.01 -10.11 3.23
CA GLY A 414 -3.04 -10.67 2.36
C GLY A 414 -3.02 -12.19 2.23
N ALA A 415 -2.14 -12.90 2.95
CA ALA A 415 -2.21 -14.36 3.03
C ALA A 415 -3.53 -14.83 3.65
N LEU A 416 -4.13 -15.88 3.11
CA LEU A 416 -5.35 -16.47 3.66
C LEU A 416 -5.05 -17.08 5.04
N ILE A 417 -5.97 -16.91 5.99
CA ILE A 417 -5.96 -17.64 7.26
C ILE A 417 -6.78 -18.92 7.06
N ASP A 418 -6.17 -20.07 7.35
CA ASP A 418 -6.84 -21.37 7.29
C ASP A 418 -7.79 -21.59 8.50
N ALA A 419 -8.54 -22.70 8.49
CA ALA A 419 -9.50 -23.00 9.55
C ALA A 419 -8.87 -23.21 10.94
N ASP A 420 -7.55 -23.43 11.00
CA ASP A 420 -6.77 -23.61 12.23
C ASP A 420 -6.11 -22.30 12.70
N GLY A 421 -6.36 -21.19 12.00
CA GLY A 421 -5.86 -19.86 12.35
C GLY A 421 -4.46 -19.57 11.83
N LYS A 422 -3.89 -20.42 10.96
CA LYS A 422 -2.54 -20.25 10.43
C LYS A 422 -2.57 -19.52 9.09
N ALA A 423 -1.62 -18.60 8.91
CA ALA A 423 -1.44 -17.88 7.66
C ALA A 423 -0.82 -18.78 6.58
N SER A 424 -1.44 -18.79 5.40
CA SER A 424 -0.97 -19.54 4.25
C SER A 424 0.36 -18.99 3.72
N GLN A 425 1.22 -19.89 3.25
CA GLN A 425 2.45 -19.53 2.53
C GLN A 425 2.24 -19.51 1.01
N MET A 426 1.08 -19.92 0.51
CA MET A 426 0.84 -20.11 -0.93
C MET A 426 -0.39 -19.36 -1.44
N LEU A 427 -1.39 -19.14 -0.59
CA LEU A 427 -2.67 -18.55 -0.98
C LEU A 427 -2.80 -17.13 -0.43
N TYR A 428 -3.09 -16.19 -1.31
CA TYR A 428 -3.22 -14.77 -1.00
C TYR A 428 -4.49 -14.19 -1.59
N THR A 429 -4.94 -13.03 -1.11
CA THR A 429 -6.08 -12.31 -1.67
C THR A 429 -5.94 -10.80 -1.45
N LEU A 430 -6.80 -10.02 -2.10
CA LEU A 430 -6.87 -8.56 -2.00
C LEU A 430 -8.27 -8.05 -2.33
N GLY A 431 -8.57 -6.82 -1.90
CA GLY A 431 -9.86 -6.17 -2.17
C GLY A 431 -11.00 -6.80 -1.38
N THR A 432 -12.20 -6.86 -1.96
CA THR A 432 -13.46 -7.27 -1.28
C THR A 432 -13.36 -8.53 -0.41
N PRO A 433 -12.64 -9.61 -0.78
CA PRO A 433 -12.43 -10.75 0.12
C PRO A 433 -11.88 -10.39 1.51
N ARG A 434 -11.16 -9.27 1.65
CA ARG A 434 -10.56 -8.80 2.93
C ARG A 434 -11.47 -7.86 3.73
N LYS A 435 -12.71 -7.62 3.30
CA LYS A 435 -13.56 -6.52 3.82
C LYS A 435 -13.85 -6.58 5.31
N GLY A 436 -13.84 -7.77 5.91
CA GLY A 436 -13.97 -7.94 7.35
C GLY A 436 -12.73 -7.49 8.13
N ASN A 437 -11.52 -7.74 7.59
CA ASN A 437 -10.27 -7.30 8.21
C ASN A 437 -9.95 -5.83 7.89
N LEU A 438 -10.28 -5.37 6.68
CA LEU A 438 -9.99 -4.03 6.16
C LEU A 438 -11.28 -3.38 5.68
N TRP A 439 -11.91 -2.55 6.52
CA TRP A 439 -13.08 -1.78 6.11
C TRP A 439 -12.78 -0.89 4.88
N GLU A 440 -13.78 -0.67 4.02
CA GLU A 440 -13.64 0.08 2.76
C GLU A 440 -12.69 -0.49 1.69
N THR A 441 -12.25 -1.74 1.79
CA THR A 441 -11.44 -2.40 0.73
C THR A 441 -12.23 -2.77 -0.53
N THR A 442 -13.00 -1.82 -1.06
CA THR A 442 -13.86 -2.00 -2.24
C THR A 442 -13.64 -0.94 -3.32
N ALA A 443 -12.75 0.02 -3.08
CA ALA A 443 -12.48 1.13 -3.99
C ALA A 443 -11.02 1.12 -4.49
N VAL A 444 -10.82 1.75 -5.65
CA VAL A 444 -9.53 1.81 -6.36
C VAL A 444 -8.38 2.32 -5.49
N PRO A 445 -8.50 3.44 -4.74
CA PRO A 445 -7.38 3.98 -3.97
C PRO A 445 -6.82 3.00 -2.93
N GLU A 446 -7.69 2.17 -2.34
CA GLU A 446 -7.31 1.17 -1.35
C GLU A 446 -6.81 -0.12 -2.01
N ILE A 447 -7.46 -0.58 -3.09
CA ILE A 447 -7.08 -1.83 -3.78
C ILE A 447 -5.74 -1.68 -4.51
N ARG A 448 -5.43 -0.52 -5.11
CA ARG A 448 -4.14 -0.32 -5.81
C ARG A 448 -2.93 -0.44 -4.87
N VAL A 449 -3.08 0.04 -3.62
CA VAL A 449 -2.03 -0.09 -2.59
C VAL A 449 -1.87 -1.56 -2.21
N GLN A 450 -2.98 -2.27 -2.00
CA GLN A 450 -2.93 -3.71 -1.73
C GLN A 450 -2.30 -4.51 -2.88
N ALA A 451 -2.61 -4.18 -4.14
CA ALA A 451 -2.05 -4.86 -5.29
C ALA A 451 -0.52 -4.67 -5.37
N ALA A 452 -0.04 -3.44 -5.15
CA ALA A 452 1.40 -3.15 -5.11
C ALA A 452 2.10 -3.87 -3.96
N SER A 453 1.58 -3.78 -2.73
CA SER A 453 2.15 -4.46 -1.56
C SER A 453 2.13 -5.99 -1.70
N LEU A 454 1.05 -6.55 -2.26
CA LEU A 454 0.94 -7.99 -2.49
C LEU A 454 1.92 -8.44 -3.58
N ALA A 455 2.07 -7.70 -4.67
CA ALA A 455 3.08 -8.01 -5.67
C ALA A 455 4.49 -8.02 -5.07
N GLN A 456 4.85 -7.04 -4.24
CA GLN A 456 6.12 -7.03 -3.51
C GLN A 456 6.28 -8.26 -2.61
N GLU A 457 5.24 -8.64 -1.86
CA GLU A 457 5.24 -9.83 -1.02
C GLU A 457 5.47 -11.12 -1.82
N LEU A 458 4.81 -11.26 -2.97
CA LEU A 458 4.96 -12.41 -3.85
C LEU A 458 6.36 -12.47 -4.48
N LEU A 459 6.97 -11.31 -4.77
CA LEU A 459 8.33 -11.24 -5.31
C LEU A 459 9.42 -11.55 -4.28
N LYS A 460 9.18 -11.32 -2.97
CA LYS A 460 10.13 -11.76 -1.91
C LYS A 460 10.42 -13.25 -2.00
N TYR A 461 9.44 -14.07 -2.38
CA TYR A 461 9.60 -15.51 -2.53
C TYR A 461 10.54 -15.89 -3.68
N LEU A 462 10.59 -15.10 -4.76
CA LEU A 462 11.57 -15.29 -5.83
C LEU A 462 13.01 -15.17 -5.32
N ASN A 463 13.23 -14.45 -4.21
CA ASN A 463 14.55 -14.26 -3.61
C ASN A 463 15.05 -15.49 -2.83
N TYR A 464 14.17 -16.40 -2.41
CA TYR A 464 14.51 -17.56 -1.56
C TYR A 464 14.78 -18.88 -2.33
N HIS A 465 14.29 -19.03 -3.58
CA HIS A 465 14.43 -20.26 -4.37
C HIS A 465 15.68 -20.30 -5.27
N ALA A 466 16.87 -20.14 -4.68
CA ALA A 466 18.09 -20.71 -5.27
C ALA A 466 18.23 -22.14 -4.74
N THR A 467 17.96 -23.15 -5.58
CA THR A 467 17.90 -24.55 -5.18
C THR A 467 19.27 -25.10 -4.77
N ALA A 468 19.28 -25.74 -3.61
CA ALA A 468 20.32 -26.67 -3.18
C ALA A 468 20.39 -27.85 -4.14
N VAL A 469 21.61 -28.19 -4.58
CA VAL A 469 21.93 -29.48 -5.20
C VAL A 469 22.51 -30.36 -4.09
N GLU A 470 22.00 -31.59 -3.97
CA GLU A 470 22.51 -32.59 -3.05
C GLU A 470 23.99 -32.88 -3.32
N GLY A 471 24.84 -32.54 -2.35
CA GLY A 471 26.26 -32.82 -2.33
C GLY A 471 26.81 -32.53 -0.94
N ASN A 472 27.37 -33.56 -0.30
CA ASN A 472 27.88 -33.52 1.07
C ASN A 472 28.87 -32.38 1.32
N LEU A 473 28.72 -31.76 2.50
CA LEU A 473 29.62 -30.82 3.21
C LEU A 473 29.86 -29.45 2.57
N SER A 474 29.17 -28.42 3.12
CA SER A 474 29.75 -27.18 3.67
C SER A 474 28.69 -26.07 3.69
N PHE A 475 28.65 -25.29 4.78
CA PHE A 475 27.73 -24.17 5.02
C PHE A 475 27.53 -23.26 3.79
N THR A 476 26.32 -23.24 3.20
CA THR A 476 25.91 -22.19 2.25
C THR A 476 25.28 -21.03 3.01
N LEU A 477 26.06 -19.96 3.16
CA LEU A 477 25.66 -18.64 3.65
C LEU A 477 24.46 -18.11 2.84
N ARG A 478 23.30 -18.00 3.49
CA ARG A 478 22.20 -17.14 3.01
C ARG A 478 22.76 -15.73 2.86
N LYS A 479 22.59 -15.06 1.71
CA LYS A 479 22.87 -13.62 1.63
C LYS A 479 22.00 -12.92 2.68
N PRO A 480 22.59 -12.20 3.65
CA PRO A 480 21.83 -11.56 4.71
C PRO A 480 20.90 -10.50 4.10
N VAL A 481 19.59 -10.70 4.24
CA VAL A 481 18.58 -9.71 3.89
C VAL A 481 18.66 -8.64 4.98
N MET A 482 19.06 -7.42 4.66
CA MET A 482 19.05 -6.31 5.61
C MET A 482 17.99 -5.28 5.21
N LEU A 483 17.34 -4.69 6.21
CA LEU A 483 16.59 -3.46 6.02
C LEU A 483 17.58 -2.30 6.08
N PHE A 484 17.56 -1.44 5.07
CA PHE A 484 18.41 -0.25 4.99
C PHE A 484 17.54 0.98 4.66
N ARG A 485 17.73 2.07 5.41
CA ARG A 485 17.10 3.38 5.17
C ARG A 485 18.12 4.48 5.40
N GLN A 486 18.12 5.45 4.49
CA GLN A 486 18.84 6.71 4.62
C GLN A 486 17.86 7.80 5.05
N LEU A 487 18.15 8.49 6.14
CA LEU A 487 17.29 9.51 6.75
C LEU A 487 18.02 10.85 6.75
N PHE A 488 17.56 11.79 5.92
CA PHE A 488 18.23 13.07 5.71
C PHE A 488 17.77 14.12 6.73
N ASP A 489 18.73 14.83 7.34
CA ASP A 489 18.50 16.07 8.07
C ASP A 489 18.76 17.28 7.16
N LYS A 490 17.75 18.14 6.99
CA LYS A 490 17.84 19.28 6.08
C LYS A 490 18.64 20.45 6.64
N GLU A 491 18.76 20.56 7.97
CA GLU A 491 19.43 21.70 8.60
C GLU A 491 20.95 21.59 8.47
N THR A 492 21.47 20.38 8.67
CA THR A 492 22.91 20.08 8.64
C THR A 492 23.34 19.35 7.37
N SER A 493 22.38 18.98 6.51
CA SER A 493 22.61 18.19 5.29
C SER A 493 23.26 16.83 5.57
N THR A 494 22.94 16.25 6.73
CA THR A 494 23.53 15.02 7.25
C THR A 494 22.64 13.82 6.95
N TYR A 495 23.26 12.67 6.73
CA TYR A 495 22.57 11.39 6.65
C TYR A 495 22.71 10.59 7.94
N THR A 496 21.57 10.22 8.51
CA THR A 496 21.47 9.14 9.49
C THR A 496 21.10 7.85 8.77
N TYR A 497 21.80 6.75 9.05
CA TYR A 497 21.54 5.45 8.43
C TYR A 497 20.88 4.48 9.40
N LEU A 498 19.70 3.97 9.05
CA LEU A 498 19.03 2.90 9.77
C LEU A 498 19.30 1.56 9.07
N ILE A 499 19.96 0.66 9.79
CA ILE A 499 20.26 -0.71 9.38
C ILE A 499 19.53 -1.66 10.33
N ALA A 500 18.83 -2.67 9.82
CA ALA A 500 18.20 -3.66 10.68
C ALA A 500 18.20 -5.05 10.07
N ASP A 501 18.22 -6.06 10.96
CA ASP A 501 17.92 -7.42 10.57
C ASP A 501 16.38 -7.61 10.57
N PRO A 502 15.76 -7.91 9.42
CA PRO A 502 14.32 -8.08 9.31
C PRO A 502 13.79 -9.33 10.05
N GLU A 503 14.65 -10.33 10.33
CA GLU A 503 14.30 -11.54 11.05
C GLU A 503 14.25 -11.27 12.56
N THR A 504 15.33 -10.74 13.14
CA THR A 504 15.41 -10.47 14.59
C THR A 504 14.73 -9.17 15.00
N LYS A 505 14.39 -8.30 14.04
CA LYS A 505 13.88 -6.94 14.26
C LYS A 505 14.83 -6.02 15.02
N THR A 506 16.08 -6.41 15.20
CA THR A 506 17.07 -5.54 15.86
C THR A 506 17.67 -4.56 14.86
N ALA A 507 17.82 -3.31 15.28
CA ALA A 507 18.25 -2.20 14.44
C ALA A 507 19.46 -1.45 15.01
N ILE A 508 20.12 -0.73 14.11
CA ILE A 508 21.23 0.18 14.36
C ILE A 508 20.94 1.50 13.65
N LEU A 509 21.23 2.61 14.32
CA LEU A 509 21.35 3.92 13.69
C LEU A 509 22.84 4.29 13.61
N VAL A 510 23.27 4.87 12.49
CA VAL A 510 24.62 5.43 12.32
C VAL A 510 24.49 6.93 12.09
N ASP A 511 25.28 7.72 12.82
CA ASP A 511 25.34 9.19 12.75
C ASP A 511 23.95 9.83 12.96
N SER A 512 23.37 9.58 14.15
CA SER A 512 22.04 10.09 14.53
C SER A 512 22.10 11.57 14.93
N VAL A 513 21.10 12.37 14.53
CA VAL A 513 21.03 13.80 14.86
C VAL A 513 20.04 14.04 16.01
N LEU A 514 20.43 14.80 17.05
CA LEU A 514 19.63 15.03 18.25
C LEU A 514 18.23 15.59 17.93
N GLU A 515 18.16 16.58 17.05
CA GLU A 515 16.90 17.21 16.63
C GLU A 515 15.99 16.25 15.84
N GLN A 516 16.53 15.15 15.34
CA GLN A 516 15.81 14.14 14.55
C GLN A 516 15.43 12.87 15.34
N VAL A 517 15.69 12.82 16.65
CA VAL A 517 15.37 11.65 17.48
C VAL A 517 13.90 11.22 17.37
N GLU A 518 12.96 12.17 17.33
CA GLU A 518 11.53 11.85 17.17
C GLU A 518 11.20 11.25 15.80
N ARG A 519 11.87 11.73 14.73
CA ARG A 519 11.79 11.14 13.39
C ARG A 519 12.28 9.70 13.44
N ASP A 520 13.44 9.46 14.06
CA ASP A 520 14.09 8.16 14.09
C ASP A 520 13.27 7.14 14.88
N LEU A 521 12.76 7.52 16.06
CA LEU A 521 11.85 6.70 16.86
C LEU A 521 10.56 6.38 16.13
N LYS A 522 10.01 7.33 15.38
CA LYS A 522 8.82 7.09 14.56
C LYS A 522 9.09 6.03 13.48
N VAL A 523 10.23 6.12 12.80
CA VAL A 523 10.62 5.13 11.77
C VAL A 523 10.82 3.75 12.40
N LEU A 524 11.51 3.66 13.55
CA LEU A 524 11.69 2.40 14.28
C LEU A 524 10.35 1.76 14.67
N ARG A 525 9.41 2.54 15.22
CA ARG A 525 8.05 2.07 15.56
C ARG A 525 7.27 1.58 14.33
N GLN A 526 7.30 2.35 13.24
CA GLN A 526 6.58 2.00 12.00
C GLN A 526 7.10 0.71 11.35
N LEU A 527 8.39 0.43 11.52
CA LEU A 527 9.04 -0.75 10.95
C LEU A 527 9.09 -1.93 11.93
N ASP A 528 8.51 -1.78 13.13
CA ASP A 528 8.51 -2.77 14.21
C ASP A 528 9.95 -3.21 14.56
N LEU A 529 10.83 -2.23 14.81
CA LEU A 529 12.25 -2.43 15.06
C LEU A 529 12.62 -2.06 16.49
N THR A 530 13.48 -2.88 17.10
CA THR A 530 14.12 -2.59 18.39
C THR A 530 15.52 -2.03 18.15
N LEU A 531 15.75 -0.77 18.49
CA LEU A 531 17.06 -0.15 18.37
C LEU A 531 18.02 -0.74 19.41
N ARG A 532 19.10 -1.35 18.93
CA ARG A 532 20.10 -2.01 19.78
C ARG A 532 21.38 -1.20 19.91
N TYR A 533 21.83 -0.56 18.83
CA TYR A 533 23.02 0.28 18.85
C TYR A 533 22.80 1.61 18.13
N CYS A 534 23.47 2.66 18.60
CA CYS A 534 23.71 3.90 17.87
C CYS A 534 25.22 4.02 17.65
N LEU A 535 25.66 4.06 16.40
CA LEU A 535 27.07 4.13 16.00
C LEU A 535 27.40 5.54 15.55
N GLU A 536 28.60 6.00 15.85
CA GLU A 536 29.19 7.21 15.25
C GLU A 536 30.38 6.86 14.37
N THR A 537 30.49 7.53 13.23
CA THR A 537 31.70 7.50 12.40
C THR A 537 32.82 8.34 13.02
N HIS A 538 32.47 9.46 13.68
CA HIS A 538 33.40 10.36 14.35
C HIS A 538 32.68 11.30 15.32
N ILE A 539 33.42 12.20 15.98
CA ILE A 539 32.83 13.29 16.77
C ILE A 539 32.44 14.42 15.80
N HIS A 540 31.15 14.61 15.56
CA HIS A 540 30.64 15.61 14.63
C HIS A 540 30.80 17.05 15.15
N ALA A 541 31.03 18.00 14.25
CA ALA A 541 31.18 19.43 14.55
C ALA A 541 30.01 20.29 14.04
N ASP A 542 29.18 19.73 13.18
CA ASP A 542 28.08 20.39 12.49
C ASP A 542 26.72 20.12 13.16
N HIS A 543 26.59 19.02 13.91
CA HIS A 543 25.38 18.63 14.64
C HIS A 543 25.70 17.93 15.96
N ILE A 544 24.72 17.87 16.87
CA ILE A 544 24.83 17.11 18.12
C ILE A 544 24.26 15.70 17.86
N THR A 545 24.97 14.66 18.30
CA THR A 545 24.50 13.28 18.15
C THR A 545 23.23 13.01 18.99
N GLY A 546 22.34 12.18 18.47
CA GLY A 546 21.15 11.69 19.19
C GLY A 546 21.42 10.57 20.21
N ILE A 547 22.66 10.09 20.38
CA ILE A 547 22.98 8.91 21.22
C ILE A 547 22.36 8.99 22.61
N ASP A 548 22.68 10.01 23.41
CA ASP A 548 22.22 10.07 24.82
C ASP A 548 20.69 10.04 24.93
N ARG A 549 20.01 10.78 24.04
CA ARG A 549 18.56 10.83 24.01
C ARG A 549 17.96 9.50 23.56
N LEU A 550 18.46 8.89 22.49
CA LEU A 550 17.99 7.58 21.99
C LEU A 550 18.22 6.48 23.02
N ARG A 551 19.39 6.47 23.67
CA ARG A 551 19.71 5.57 24.79
C ARG A 551 18.69 5.72 25.91
N SER A 552 18.36 6.95 26.33
CA SER A 552 17.38 7.20 27.40
C SER A 552 15.97 6.68 27.07
N LEU A 553 15.59 6.68 25.79
CA LEU A 553 14.24 6.32 25.33
C LEU A 553 14.09 4.85 24.93
N THR A 554 15.19 4.19 24.54
CA THR A 554 15.15 2.85 23.94
C THR A 554 16.01 1.81 24.67
N GLY A 555 16.98 2.25 25.49
CA GLY A 555 17.98 1.38 26.08
C GLY A 555 19.06 0.89 25.10
N CYS A 556 19.16 1.48 23.90
CA CYS A 556 20.23 1.15 22.95
C CYS A 556 21.62 1.52 23.48
N LEU A 557 22.67 0.86 22.98
CA LEU A 557 24.06 1.14 23.33
C LEU A 557 24.70 2.11 22.32
N GLY A 558 25.33 3.18 22.81
CA GLY A 558 26.14 4.09 22.02
C GLY A 558 27.54 3.54 21.77
N VAL A 559 27.92 3.42 20.51
CA VAL A 559 29.21 2.88 20.04
C VAL A 559 29.95 3.97 19.28
N VAL A 560 31.18 4.28 19.72
CA VAL A 560 31.99 5.36 19.14
C VAL A 560 33.38 4.84 18.75
N PRO A 561 34.15 5.57 17.93
CA PRO A 561 35.52 5.16 17.61
C PRO A 561 36.43 5.10 18.83
N GLU A 562 37.31 4.10 18.90
CA GLU A 562 38.23 3.86 20.03
C GLU A 562 39.14 5.04 20.36
N ASN A 563 39.55 5.81 19.36
CA ASN A 563 40.40 6.99 19.52
C ASN A 563 39.62 8.30 19.63
N SER A 564 38.30 8.23 19.84
CA SER A 564 37.48 9.42 20.07
C SER A 564 37.66 9.94 21.50
N ALA A 565 37.50 11.25 21.69
CA ALA A 565 37.52 11.87 23.02
C ALA A 565 36.18 11.72 23.77
N ALA A 566 35.35 10.73 23.41
CA ALA A 566 34.06 10.51 24.03
C ALA A 566 34.20 9.85 25.40
N ILE A 567 33.42 10.27 26.40
CA ILE A 567 33.54 9.77 27.79
C ILE A 567 32.29 9.05 28.33
N PHE A 568 31.18 9.04 27.58
CA PHE A 568 29.92 8.36 27.95
C PHE A 568 29.46 7.32 26.92
N ALA A 569 30.39 6.79 26.13
CA ALA A 569 30.11 5.70 25.20
C ALA A 569 29.95 4.38 25.97
N ASP A 570 29.04 3.53 25.52
CA ASP A 570 28.87 2.19 26.09
C ASP A 570 29.93 1.23 25.55
N GLN A 571 30.37 1.44 24.29
CA GLN A 571 31.38 0.64 23.61
C GLN A 571 32.26 1.50 22.70
N TYR A 572 33.48 1.04 22.50
CA TYR A 572 34.43 1.60 21.56
C TYR A 572 34.70 0.58 20.45
N ILE A 573 34.82 1.03 19.21
CA ILE A 573 35.08 0.17 18.05
C ILE A 573 36.32 0.66 17.28
N GLY A 574 37.21 -0.29 16.94
CA GLY A 574 38.47 -0.03 16.24
C GLY A 574 38.52 -0.60 14.82
N ASP A 575 39.63 -0.38 14.11
CA ASP A 575 39.83 -0.86 12.74
C ASP A 575 39.67 -2.39 12.64
N GLY A 576 38.97 -2.85 11.60
CA GLY A 576 38.75 -4.27 11.34
C GLY A 576 37.80 -4.98 12.31
N ASN A 577 37.30 -4.31 13.35
CA ASN A 577 36.31 -4.88 14.27
C ASN A 577 34.98 -5.10 13.54
N ILE A 578 34.26 -6.15 13.94
CA ILE A 578 32.98 -6.53 13.36
C ILE A 578 31.89 -6.48 14.42
N LEU A 579 30.87 -5.65 14.20
CA LEU A 579 29.65 -5.63 14.98
C LEU A 579 28.59 -6.48 14.27
N GLN A 580 28.08 -7.50 14.97
CA GLN A 580 27.08 -8.43 14.45
C GLN A 580 25.68 -8.06 14.96
N LEU A 581 24.73 -7.87 14.05
CA LEU A 581 23.32 -7.58 14.32
C LEU A 581 22.45 -8.64 13.63
N GLY A 582 22.19 -9.75 14.34
CA GLY A 582 21.53 -10.91 13.74
C GLY A 582 22.34 -11.42 12.54
N SER A 583 21.75 -11.42 11.35
CA SER A 583 22.40 -11.77 10.08
C SER A 583 23.26 -10.64 9.47
N VAL A 584 23.12 -9.40 9.94
CA VAL A 584 23.85 -8.24 9.41
C VAL A 584 25.23 -8.11 10.06
N GLN A 585 26.26 -8.05 9.22
CA GLN A 585 27.64 -7.83 9.63
C GLN A 585 28.07 -6.41 9.29
N ILE A 586 28.60 -5.67 10.28
CA ILE A 586 29.13 -4.32 10.09
C ILE A 586 30.61 -4.32 10.46
N ARG A 587 31.49 -4.13 9.48
CA ARG A 587 32.94 -4.03 9.69
C ARG A 587 33.36 -2.56 9.75
N ALA A 588 34.04 -2.18 10.82
CA ALA A 588 34.68 -0.88 10.95
C ALA A 588 35.97 -0.83 10.11
N ILE A 589 36.17 0.29 9.41
CA ILE A 589 37.36 0.58 8.61
C ILE A 589 37.87 1.95 9.03
N ALA A 590 39.04 2.00 9.65
CA ALA A 590 39.64 3.27 10.07
C ALA A 590 39.99 4.12 8.86
N THR A 591 39.42 5.32 8.82
CA THR A 591 39.57 6.31 7.75
C THR A 591 39.98 7.67 8.32
N PRO A 592 41.11 7.74 9.07
CA PRO A 592 41.56 8.98 9.68
C PRO A 592 41.88 10.03 8.61
N GLY A 593 41.63 11.29 8.94
CA GLY A 593 41.98 12.42 8.07
C GLY A 593 40.97 13.54 8.11
N HIS A 594 39.66 13.24 8.04
CA HIS A 594 38.63 14.24 8.39
C HIS A 594 38.74 14.60 9.88
N THR A 595 38.76 13.57 10.72
CA THR A 595 39.25 13.64 12.11
C THR A 595 40.25 12.52 12.33
N ASN A 596 41.05 12.60 13.40
CA ASN A 596 42.02 11.55 13.75
C ASN A 596 41.38 10.23 14.22
N SER A 597 40.09 10.21 14.54
CA SER A 597 39.35 9.04 15.05
C SER A 597 38.28 8.53 14.09
N HIS A 598 38.25 9.02 12.85
CA HIS A 598 37.19 8.73 11.90
C HIS A 598 37.16 7.26 11.43
N LEU A 599 35.96 6.68 11.35
CA LEU A 599 35.66 5.35 10.84
C LEU A 599 34.67 5.40 9.68
N ALA A 600 34.82 4.47 8.74
CA ALA A 600 33.78 4.07 7.80
C ALA A 600 33.24 2.69 8.22
N TYR A 601 31.98 2.39 7.88
CA TYR A 601 31.33 1.12 8.20
C TYR A 601 30.92 0.39 6.93
N LEU A 602 31.49 -0.80 6.70
CA LEU A 602 31.13 -1.67 5.59
C LEU A 602 30.11 -2.71 6.07
N VAL A 603 28.90 -2.64 5.52
CA VAL A 603 27.77 -3.49 5.86
C VAL A 603 27.61 -4.60 4.83
N ASN A 604 27.66 -5.86 5.30
CA ASN A 604 27.50 -7.07 4.48
C ASN A 604 28.36 -7.06 3.20
N ASP A 605 29.56 -6.47 3.26
CA ASP A 605 30.48 -6.28 2.12
C ASP A 605 29.88 -5.60 0.88
N THR A 606 28.78 -4.84 1.03
CA THR A 606 28.06 -4.24 -0.11
C THR A 606 27.76 -2.76 0.05
N HIS A 607 27.51 -2.28 1.27
CA HIS A 607 27.18 -0.88 1.54
C HIS A 607 28.26 -0.28 2.43
N LEU A 608 28.97 0.73 1.93
CA LEU A 608 29.99 1.45 2.66
C LEU A 608 29.44 2.80 3.12
N LEU A 609 29.18 2.91 4.43
CA LEU A 609 28.90 4.19 5.08
C LEU A 609 30.23 4.90 5.33
N THR A 610 30.50 5.98 4.59
CA THR A 610 31.82 6.60 4.54
C THR A 610 32.03 7.74 5.53
N GLY A 611 30.97 8.17 6.23
CA GLY A 611 31.01 9.40 7.01
C GLY A 611 31.57 10.54 6.17
N ASP A 612 32.53 11.26 6.74
CA ASP A 612 33.16 12.42 6.12
C ASP A 612 34.48 12.10 5.40
N ALA A 613 34.85 10.82 5.31
CA ALA A 613 36.03 10.41 4.58
C ALA A 613 35.86 10.54 3.05
N LEU A 614 34.67 10.22 2.54
CA LEU A 614 34.38 10.23 1.09
C LEU A 614 32.93 10.66 0.86
N PHE A 615 32.73 11.67 0.02
CA PHE A 615 31.42 12.12 -0.44
C PHE A 615 31.20 11.79 -1.91
N ILE A 616 29.95 11.90 -2.37
CA ILE A 616 29.65 11.83 -3.79
C ILE A 616 30.27 13.05 -4.47
N ARG A 617 31.27 12.83 -5.31
CA ARG A 617 32.07 13.88 -5.96
C ARG A 617 32.77 14.83 -4.98
N GLY A 618 33.08 14.38 -3.76
CA GLY A 618 33.81 15.19 -2.78
C GLY A 618 34.44 14.38 -1.64
N CYS A 619 34.86 15.09 -0.59
CA CYS A 619 35.28 14.53 0.71
C CYS A 619 35.11 15.60 1.79
N GLY A 620 35.14 15.19 3.05
CA GLY A 620 35.15 16.10 4.19
C GLY A 620 36.43 16.95 4.24
N ARG A 621 36.32 18.10 4.92
CA ARG A 621 37.44 19.01 5.20
C ARG A 621 38.40 18.41 6.24
N THR A 622 39.60 18.96 6.41
CA THR A 622 40.64 18.36 7.28
C THR A 622 41.36 19.37 8.16
N ASP A 623 40.77 20.55 8.38
CA ASP A 623 41.42 21.72 8.99
C ASP A 623 41.14 21.89 10.50
N PHE A 624 40.33 21.02 11.11
CA PHE A 624 40.06 21.02 12.56
C PHE A 624 39.94 19.59 13.13
N GLN A 625 39.77 19.45 14.45
CA GLN A 625 39.64 18.16 15.15
C GLN A 625 40.78 17.16 14.82
N ASN A 626 42.01 17.66 14.71
CA ASN A 626 43.20 16.91 14.32
C ASN A 626 43.07 16.24 12.94
N GLY A 627 42.40 16.90 11.99
CA GLY A 627 42.36 16.47 10.60
C GLY A 627 43.72 16.54 9.90
N ASP A 628 43.89 15.68 8.89
CA ASP A 628 45.09 15.55 8.07
C ASP A 628 44.70 15.13 6.65
N ALA A 629 44.95 15.99 5.67
CA ALA A 629 44.64 15.73 4.26
C ALA A 629 45.44 14.57 3.66
N GLY A 630 46.68 14.36 4.11
CA GLY A 630 47.51 13.24 3.66
C GLY A 630 46.96 11.92 4.17
N ALA A 631 46.60 11.86 5.46
CA ALA A 631 45.97 10.70 6.06
C ALA A 631 44.62 10.38 5.39
N LEU A 632 43.81 11.42 5.09
CA LEU A 632 42.55 11.25 4.37
C LEU A 632 42.77 10.64 2.98
N TYR A 633 43.73 11.17 2.22
CA TYR A 633 44.06 10.65 0.90
C TYR A 633 44.50 9.19 0.98
N ASP A 634 45.38 8.86 1.91
CA ASP A 634 45.90 7.51 2.09
C ASP A 634 44.77 6.54 2.52
N ALA A 635 43.90 6.96 3.44
CA ALA A 635 42.75 6.17 3.86
C ALA A 635 41.79 5.86 2.70
N VAL A 636 41.41 6.87 1.91
CA VAL A 636 40.48 6.67 0.79
C VAL A 636 41.12 5.84 -0.31
N THR A 637 42.34 6.19 -0.75
CA THR A 637 42.95 5.55 -1.91
C THR A 637 43.51 4.15 -1.63
N GLN A 638 44.03 3.91 -0.42
CA GLN A 638 44.69 2.65 -0.06
C GLN A 638 43.78 1.70 0.73
N LYS A 639 42.64 2.17 1.27
CA LYS A 639 41.63 1.30 1.90
C LYS A 639 40.33 1.29 1.10
N LEU A 640 39.62 2.42 0.99
CA LEU A 640 38.28 2.42 0.41
C LEU A 640 38.27 2.07 -1.09
N PHE A 641 39.17 2.64 -1.88
CA PHE A 641 39.29 2.36 -3.33
C PHE A 641 39.91 1.00 -3.67
N THR A 642 40.22 0.18 -2.66
CA THR A 642 40.60 -1.24 -2.81
C THR A 642 39.39 -2.18 -2.73
N LEU A 643 38.24 -1.68 -2.26
CA LEU A 643 36.99 -2.43 -2.26
C LEU A 643 36.47 -2.64 -3.70
N PRO A 644 35.60 -3.65 -3.92
CA PRO A 644 34.98 -3.90 -5.23
C PRO A 644 34.32 -2.63 -5.80
N GLU A 645 34.45 -2.42 -7.12
CA GLU A 645 33.95 -1.20 -7.78
C GLU A 645 32.43 -1.02 -7.64
N ASP A 646 31.67 -2.11 -7.48
CA ASP A 646 30.22 -2.12 -7.28
C ASP A 646 29.78 -1.92 -5.82
N THR A 647 30.73 -1.74 -4.89
CA THR A 647 30.44 -1.39 -3.50
C THR A 647 29.74 -0.03 -3.47
N LEU A 648 28.53 0.01 -2.90
CA LEU A 648 27.73 1.23 -2.79
C LEU A 648 28.33 2.16 -1.73
N VAL A 649 28.44 3.45 -2.05
CA VAL A 649 29.00 4.50 -1.20
C VAL A 649 27.86 5.38 -0.68
N TYR A 650 27.80 5.50 0.65
CA TYR A 650 26.80 6.25 1.39
C TYR A 650 27.49 7.29 2.29
N PRO A 651 27.48 8.57 1.91
CA PRO A 651 28.27 9.62 2.57
C PRO A 651 27.65 10.13 3.87
N GLY A 652 28.44 10.82 4.71
CA GLY A 652 27.93 11.56 5.87
C GLY A 652 27.04 12.74 5.46
N HIS A 653 27.39 13.40 4.36
CA HIS A 653 26.68 14.56 3.84
C HIS A 653 26.43 14.50 2.32
N ASP A 654 25.37 15.18 1.89
CA ASP A 654 25.24 15.64 0.51
C ASP A 654 24.50 16.98 0.44
N TYR A 655 25.00 17.88 -0.40
CA TYR A 655 24.50 19.25 -0.55
C TYR A 655 23.73 19.47 -1.88
N GLN A 656 23.55 18.41 -2.67
CA GLN A 656 22.95 18.44 -4.01
C GLN A 656 21.72 17.51 -4.15
N GLY A 657 21.32 16.82 -3.06
CA GLY A 657 20.23 15.85 -3.03
C GLY A 657 20.61 14.45 -3.55
N GLN A 658 21.90 14.14 -3.71
CA GLN A 658 22.39 12.82 -4.13
C GLN A 658 22.45 11.86 -2.95
N THR A 659 22.03 10.61 -3.16
CA THR A 659 21.79 9.65 -2.07
C THR A 659 22.81 8.52 -2.01
N VAL A 660 23.31 8.05 -3.16
CA VAL A 660 24.25 6.91 -3.24
C VAL A 660 25.11 7.03 -4.50
N SER A 661 26.38 6.61 -4.41
CA SER A 661 27.25 6.31 -5.57
C SER A 661 27.94 4.96 -5.37
N THR A 662 29.04 4.70 -6.08
CA THR A 662 29.84 3.48 -5.96
C THR A 662 31.33 3.78 -5.84
N ILE A 663 32.10 2.84 -5.29
CA ILE A 663 33.57 2.95 -5.26
C ILE A 663 34.15 3.16 -6.66
N GLY A 664 33.63 2.45 -7.68
CA GLY A 664 34.04 2.62 -9.06
C GLY A 664 33.75 4.02 -9.61
N GLU A 665 32.59 4.59 -9.28
CA GLU A 665 32.24 5.95 -9.69
C GLU A 665 33.13 7.00 -9.02
N GLU A 666 33.36 6.90 -7.71
CA GLU A 666 34.17 7.88 -7.00
C GLU A 666 35.66 7.79 -7.39
N LYS A 667 36.17 6.58 -7.61
CA LYS A 667 37.54 6.39 -8.09
C LYS A 667 37.78 7.05 -9.46
N ARG A 668 36.78 7.02 -10.34
CA ARG A 668 36.89 7.55 -11.72
C ARG A 668 36.58 9.03 -11.81
N TRP A 669 35.63 9.52 -11.03
CA TRP A 669 35.00 10.82 -11.30
C TRP A 669 34.94 11.76 -10.09
N ASN A 670 35.40 11.35 -8.90
CA ASN A 670 35.47 12.27 -7.77
C ASN A 670 36.56 13.32 -8.03
N PRO A 671 36.22 14.61 -8.18
CA PRO A 671 37.17 15.66 -8.58
C PRO A 671 38.25 15.92 -7.52
N ARG A 672 38.09 15.43 -6.29
CA ARG A 672 39.12 15.50 -5.25
C ARG A 672 40.22 14.47 -5.48
N PHE A 673 39.87 13.26 -5.92
CA PHE A 673 40.82 12.14 -6.00
C PHE A 673 41.23 11.80 -7.44
N ALA A 674 40.28 11.79 -8.37
CA ALA A 674 40.53 11.38 -9.74
C ALA A 674 41.55 12.31 -10.41
N GLY A 675 42.64 11.74 -10.94
CA GLY A 675 43.69 12.49 -11.63
C GLY A 675 44.62 13.32 -10.73
N HIS A 676 44.49 13.22 -9.39
CA HIS A 676 45.31 13.98 -8.45
C HIS A 676 46.28 13.08 -7.69
N SER A 677 47.55 13.47 -7.64
CA SER A 677 48.55 12.89 -6.73
C SER A 677 48.26 13.27 -5.28
N ARG A 678 48.82 12.52 -4.33
CA ARG A 678 48.73 12.81 -2.88
C ARG A 678 49.10 14.27 -2.54
N ASN A 679 50.17 14.79 -3.13
CA ASN A 679 50.62 16.17 -2.87
C ASN A 679 49.63 17.21 -3.43
N GLN A 680 49.10 16.98 -4.63
CA GLN A 680 48.08 17.87 -5.23
C GLN A 680 46.79 17.86 -4.41
N PHE A 681 46.38 16.70 -3.88
CA PHE A 681 45.25 16.62 -2.96
C PHE A 681 45.48 17.43 -1.69
N ILE A 682 46.64 17.24 -1.03
CA ILE A 682 46.99 17.97 0.20
C ILE A 682 46.98 19.49 -0.04
N GLU A 683 47.61 19.93 -1.13
CA GLU A 683 47.61 21.34 -1.51
C GLU A 683 46.19 21.87 -1.75
N GLN A 684 45.35 21.11 -2.44
CA GLN A 684 43.95 21.49 -2.69
C GLN A 684 43.15 21.60 -1.38
N MET A 685 43.30 20.62 -0.48
CA MET A 685 42.56 20.58 0.79
C MET A 685 42.99 21.69 1.75
N ASN A 686 44.28 22.00 1.82
CA ASN A 686 44.80 23.08 2.65
C ASN A 686 44.35 24.47 2.18
N ASN A 687 43.92 24.60 0.92
CA ASN A 687 43.50 25.86 0.31
C ASN A 687 41.97 26.05 0.24
N LEU A 688 41.17 25.20 0.90
CA LEU A 688 39.71 25.27 0.82
C LEU A 688 39.08 26.52 1.44
N ASN A 689 39.74 27.17 2.42
CA ASN A 689 39.30 28.42 3.07
C ASN A 689 37.81 28.47 3.43
N LEU A 690 37.28 27.39 4.02
CA LEU A 690 35.86 27.26 4.34
C LEU A 690 35.52 27.91 5.70
N PRO A 691 34.33 28.54 5.83
CA PRO A 691 33.88 29.07 7.12
C PRO A 691 33.76 27.95 8.15
N GLN A 692 33.99 28.28 9.43
CA GLN A 692 33.86 27.32 10.53
C GLN A 692 32.41 26.78 10.61
N PRO A 693 32.18 25.49 10.93
CA PRO A 693 30.83 24.96 11.11
C PRO A 693 30.06 25.75 12.17
N LYS A 694 28.78 26.05 11.88
CA LYS A 694 27.97 26.95 12.72
C LYS A 694 27.81 26.46 14.17
N LYS A 695 27.73 25.15 14.37
CA LYS A 695 27.51 24.51 15.68
C LYS A 695 28.79 24.02 16.36
N ILE A 696 29.99 24.27 15.82
CA ILE A 696 31.23 23.62 16.31
C ILE A 696 31.51 23.80 17.81
N LEU A 697 31.23 24.99 18.36
CA LEU A 697 31.47 25.31 19.77
C LEU A 697 30.49 24.61 20.71
N GLU A 698 29.35 24.16 20.20
CA GLU A 698 28.31 23.44 20.94
C GLU A 698 28.39 21.93 20.69
N ALA A 699 28.48 21.54 19.41
CA ALA A 699 28.48 20.17 18.94
C ALA A 699 29.68 19.37 19.45
N VAL A 700 30.91 19.88 19.31
CA VAL A 700 32.10 19.09 19.70
C VAL A 700 32.11 18.77 21.21
N PRO A 701 31.91 19.74 22.12
CA PRO A 701 31.83 19.44 23.55
C PRO A 701 30.66 18.52 23.93
N ALA A 702 29.49 18.68 23.31
CA ALA A 702 28.34 17.81 23.56
C ALA A 702 28.57 16.38 23.04
N ASN A 703 29.19 16.23 21.88
CA ASN A 703 29.45 14.93 21.25
C ASN A 703 30.59 14.17 21.94
N GLN A 704 31.56 14.86 22.55
CA GLN A 704 32.49 14.24 23.52
C GLN A 704 31.75 13.66 24.74
N GLN A 705 30.53 14.11 25.01
CA GLN A 705 29.65 13.54 26.02
C GLN A 705 28.52 12.67 25.43
N CYS A 706 28.71 12.17 24.20
CA CYS A 706 27.73 11.33 23.48
C CYS A 706 26.36 12.01 23.26
N GLY A 707 26.36 13.33 23.04
CA GLY A 707 25.15 14.11 22.77
C GLY A 707 24.45 14.64 24.03
N ARG A 708 25.09 14.51 25.20
CA ARG A 708 24.56 15.04 26.44
C ARG A 708 24.72 16.56 26.48
N VAL A 709 23.61 17.28 26.34
CA VAL A 709 23.56 18.73 26.51
C VAL A 709 23.25 19.02 27.98
N LEU A 710 24.19 19.66 28.70
CA LEU A 710 23.91 20.21 30.02
C LEU A 710 22.94 21.37 29.82
N LEU A 711 21.69 21.23 30.29
CA LEU A 711 20.81 22.37 30.47
C LEU A 711 21.57 23.38 31.33
N ALA A 712 21.95 24.51 30.72
CA ALA A 712 22.31 25.68 31.48
C ALA A 712 21.09 26.01 32.34
N LEU A 713 21.19 25.69 33.63
CA LEU A 713 20.28 26.18 34.65
C LEU A 713 20.15 27.69 34.43
N ASP A 714 18.90 28.14 34.30
CA ASP A 714 18.49 29.53 34.39
C ASP A 714 19.25 30.22 35.53
N TYR A 715 20.30 30.95 35.17
CA TYR A 715 20.99 31.90 36.01
C TYR A 715 21.25 33.13 35.16
N GLN A 716 20.29 34.06 35.14
CA GLN A 716 20.43 35.38 35.76
C GLN A 716 19.35 36.36 35.26
N ILE A 717 18.53 36.79 36.23
CA ILE A 717 18.00 38.14 36.52
C ILE A 717 17.14 38.81 35.45
#